data_AF-A0A1Q5Q7S0-F1
#
_entry.id   AF-A0A1Q5Q7S0-F1
#
_cell.length_a   1.000
_cell.length_b   1.000
_cell.length_c   1.000
_cell.angle_alpha   90.00
_cell.angle_beta   90.00
_cell.angle_gamma   90.00
#
_symmetry.space_group_name_H-M   'P 1'
#
loop_
_entity.id
_entity.type
_entity.pdbx_description
1 polymer ?
#
loop_
_entity_poly.entity_id
_entity_poly.type
_entity_poly.pdbx_seq_one_letter_code
_entity_poly.pdbx_strand_id
1 'polypeptide(L)'
;MMIKRTTLRTMLVLAHQCYAPSKDKTTAKDNVLSTLMKWAEEGYTVVEITESAFSASAKEVIDIAVEALRSCDKCKPQETFGVAAYDPQLWNRIAPATILRTDIAGVIVYSEIRHYESIAPTGTIPGIYHLAGKASFKPPRPEAHTAYVYPAVTTHLFASPHQPEFHYSSESVSHTRNLTFLKRRMNGPYFDLEAIWDEHTYYEFENRSLENTMAPMVQEPYVNHIPTMIGGIGRLTYFYANHFIFANPDNTELELISQTIGIDRVVDEFIYKFTHEKRVDWLLPGVPPTGKYVQIPMTAVVNIRGDRLYHEHIAWDQGSVLVQCRLMPEYLPFSQPGANGEQMEYRVPVAGVETAEKMRVKDSVESNGIWPAMAPTLFSIFALSCTAAATLNLNISGPSWDYTANDLADTTSLVCKNAYSASIDCDDTLLKIVASLDPDFDPQSADLEAMCTTACSDSLAQYVKDVNAACNQPGDLANVASGNKGIPQASVATVGEVFQYKYGEACAMNGSDYCFLTYPDSSDWARIGFPCNDTCAVQFYQNAHDQPGSAYWFDYFYLSNQSSYWENTFAGGWQTVVQCGDGGSDVSVSSASVSATAAASDRSALSTDAEVSLSATTAIWTAAAAATTSAETTALTAGSTIGSSAIAATASRATSGAARLMLPFVGFF
;
A
#
# COMPACT_ATOMS: atom_id res chain seq x y z
N MET A 1 -4.34 5.84 30.88
CA MET A 1 -4.11 4.55 31.58
C MET A 1 -2.60 4.38 31.75
N MET A 2 -2.03 4.60 32.94
CA MET A 2 -0.56 4.55 33.14
C MET A 2 0.00 3.16 32.80
N ILE A 3 0.61 3.00 31.62
CA ILE A 3 1.34 1.80 31.21
C ILE A 3 2.51 1.60 32.19
N LYS A 4 2.37 0.62 33.08
CA LYS A 4 3.37 0.28 34.09
C LYS A 4 4.64 -0.26 33.42
N ARG A 5 5.73 0.52 33.53
CA ARG A 5 7.16 0.13 33.55
C ARG A 5 7.46 -1.26 32.95
N THR A 6 7.72 -1.26 31.65
CA THR A 6 8.21 -2.41 30.88
C THR A 6 9.55 -2.89 31.42
N THR A 7 9.73 -4.21 31.54
CA THR A 7 11.05 -4.82 31.74
C THR A 7 11.96 -4.50 30.57
N LEU A 8 13.16 -3.98 30.82
CA LEU A 8 14.09 -3.59 29.77
C LEU A 8 14.80 -4.83 29.20
N ARG A 9 15.04 -4.86 27.88
CA ARG A 9 15.87 -5.91 27.23
C ARG A 9 17.30 -5.39 27.04
N THR A 10 18.27 -6.27 26.80
CA THR A 10 19.70 -5.89 26.81
C THR A 10 20.32 -5.91 25.42
N MET A 11 21.00 -4.82 25.05
CA MET A 11 21.54 -4.59 23.71
C MET A 11 23.01 -4.18 23.76
N LEU A 12 23.82 -4.77 22.89
CA LEU A 12 25.22 -4.39 22.66
C LEU A 12 25.30 -3.59 21.36
N VAL A 13 25.86 -2.39 21.43
CA VAL A 13 26.06 -1.53 20.25
C VAL A 13 27.54 -1.35 20.00
N LEU A 14 28.02 -1.73 18.82
CA LEU A 14 29.37 -1.43 18.36
C LEU A 14 29.30 -0.24 17.42
N ALA A 15 29.83 0.89 17.86
CA ALA A 15 29.81 2.13 17.11
C ALA A 15 31.22 2.72 17.01
N HIS A 16 31.50 3.34 15.87
CA HIS A 16 32.76 4.05 15.65
C HIS A 16 32.92 5.18 16.68
N GLN A 17 34.16 5.49 17.06
CA GLN A 17 34.45 6.48 18.10
C GLN A 17 34.24 7.90 17.57
N CYS A 18 32.98 8.31 17.41
CA CYS A 18 32.63 9.68 17.06
C CYS A 18 31.54 10.23 17.97
N TYR A 19 31.79 10.19 19.28
CA TYR A 19 31.54 11.33 20.17
C TYR A 19 32.30 11.13 21.49
N ALA A 20 33.26 12.01 21.77
CA ALA A 20 33.55 12.36 23.16
C ALA A 20 32.32 13.13 23.64
N PRO A 21 31.58 12.66 24.66
CA PRO A 21 30.54 13.48 25.25
C PRO A 21 31.20 14.77 25.71
N SER A 22 30.78 15.88 25.10
CA SER A 22 30.69 17.13 25.84
C SER A 22 30.17 16.80 27.24
N LYS A 23 30.71 17.46 28.27
CA LYS A 23 30.24 17.28 29.65
C LYS A 23 28.74 17.56 29.82
N ASP A 24 28.07 18.10 28.80
CA ASP A 24 26.61 18.15 28.66
C ASP A 24 26.02 16.80 28.24
N LYS A 25 25.53 16.10 29.26
CA LYS A 25 24.87 14.79 29.18
C LYS A 25 23.43 14.90 28.68
N THR A 26 23.15 15.33 27.45
CA THR A 26 21.76 15.33 26.91
C THR A 26 21.60 15.63 25.42
N THR A 27 22.66 15.90 24.66
CA THR A 27 22.50 16.65 23.40
C THR A 27 22.16 15.75 22.22
N ALA A 28 20.88 15.74 21.82
CA ALA A 28 20.54 15.69 20.41
C ALA A 28 21.34 16.80 19.72
N LYS A 29 22.16 16.45 18.72
CA LYS A 29 22.80 17.45 17.87
C LYS A 29 22.04 17.41 16.55
N ASP A 30 21.57 18.58 16.11
CA ASP A 30 20.74 18.72 14.92
C ASP A 30 19.44 17.89 14.96
N ASN A 31 18.84 17.73 16.16
CA ASN A 31 17.62 16.94 16.41
C ASN A 31 17.73 15.43 16.09
N VAL A 32 18.95 14.91 15.96
CA VAL A 32 19.21 13.47 15.79
C VAL A 32 19.80 12.91 17.08
N LEU A 33 19.30 11.76 17.53
CA LEU A 33 19.84 11.06 18.71
C LEU A 33 21.03 10.19 18.34
N SER A 34 21.93 9.97 19.30
CA SER A 34 22.97 8.96 19.16
C SER A 34 22.35 7.56 19.06
N THR A 35 23.08 6.63 18.44
CA THR A 35 22.66 5.22 18.33
C THR A 35 22.34 4.59 19.69
N LEU A 36 23.12 4.93 20.73
CA LEU A 36 22.87 4.47 22.09
C LEU A 36 21.53 4.97 22.63
N MET A 37 21.24 6.27 22.49
CA MET A 37 19.99 6.84 22.96
C MET A 37 18.79 6.31 22.18
N LYS A 38 18.95 6.11 20.86
CA LYS A 38 17.91 5.55 20.02
C LYS A 38 17.48 4.16 20.50
N TRP A 39 18.41 3.24 20.71
CA TRP A 39 18.08 1.92 21.27
C TRP A 39 17.54 1.99 22.70
N ALA A 40 17.96 2.97 23.50
CA ALA A 40 17.41 3.17 24.83
C ALA A 40 15.94 3.60 24.82
N GLU A 41 15.56 4.49 23.91
CA GLU A 41 14.15 4.91 23.72
C GLU A 41 13.25 3.75 23.27
N GLU A 42 13.81 2.77 22.56
CA GLU A 42 13.08 1.54 22.16
C GLU A 42 12.82 0.57 23.33
N GLY A 43 13.24 0.91 24.55
CA GLY A 43 13.08 0.07 25.74
C GLY A 43 14.23 -0.91 26.00
N TYR A 44 15.41 -0.68 25.41
CA TYR A 44 16.61 -1.47 25.68
C TYR A 44 17.53 -0.80 26.71
N THR A 45 18.20 -1.60 27.52
CA THR A 45 19.43 -1.20 28.22
C THR A 45 20.61 -1.49 27.31
N VAL A 46 21.41 -0.46 27.05
CA VAL A 46 22.42 -0.48 25.99
C VAL A 46 23.82 -0.34 26.58
N VAL A 47 24.74 -1.21 26.17
CA VAL A 47 26.18 -1.02 26.36
C VAL A 47 26.82 -0.74 25.01
N GLU A 48 27.52 0.39 24.91
CA GLU A 48 28.30 0.77 23.74
C GLU A 48 29.74 0.27 23.88
N ILE A 49 30.20 -0.47 22.87
CA ILE A 49 31.58 -0.94 22.73
C ILE A 49 32.25 -0.11 21.64
N THR A 50 33.25 0.69 22.04
CA THR A 50 34.03 1.54 21.13
C THR A 50 35.37 0.88 20.78
N GLU A 51 36.03 1.38 19.73
CA GLU A 51 37.34 0.86 19.31
C GLU A 51 38.38 0.83 20.44
N SER A 52 38.38 1.85 21.32
CA SER A 52 39.31 1.94 22.45
C SER A 52 39.20 0.78 23.46
N ALA A 53 38.07 0.08 23.50
CA ALA A 53 37.89 -1.09 24.37
C ALA A 53 38.76 -2.29 23.92
N PHE A 54 39.13 -2.37 22.64
CA PHE A 54 39.91 -3.46 22.06
C PHE A 54 41.43 -3.35 22.34
N SER A 55 41.84 -2.50 23.29
CA SER A 55 43.13 -2.66 23.96
C SER A 55 43.19 -3.98 24.76
N ALA A 56 42.03 -4.50 25.18
CA ALA A 56 41.83 -5.84 25.71
C ALA A 56 41.49 -6.87 24.61
N SER A 57 41.49 -8.16 24.96
CA SER A 57 41.11 -9.21 24.00
C SER A 57 39.62 -9.13 23.63
N ALA A 58 39.25 -9.51 22.40
CA ALA A 58 37.85 -9.47 21.95
C ALA A 58 36.88 -10.24 22.87
N LYS A 59 37.34 -11.36 23.45
CA LYS A 59 36.59 -12.15 24.43
C LYS A 59 36.35 -11.38 25.73
N GLU A 60 37.39 -10.73 26.24
CA GLU A 60 37.29 -9.94 27.47
C GLU A 60 36.35 -8.74 27.30
N VAL A 61 36.42 -8.06 26.16
CA VAL A 61 35.54 -6.91 25.84
C VAL A 61 34.06 -7.33 25.86
N ILE A 62 33.70 -8.43 25.17
CA ILE A 62 32.30 -8.88 25.14
C ILE A 62 31.85 -9.42 26.50
N ASP A 63 32.72 -10.10 27.24
CA ASP A 63 32.40 -10.62 28.58
C ASP A 63 32.11 -9.48 29.57
N ILE A 64 32.93 -8.43 29.58
CA ILE A 64 32.72 -7.23 30.41
C ILE A 64 31.39 -6.56 30.04
N ALA A 65 31.10 -6.40 28.74
CA ALA A 65 29.89 -5.74 28.27
C ALA A 65 28.62 -6.51 28.65
N VAL A 66 28.63 -7.84 28.49
CA VAL A 66 27.52 -8.70 28.89
C VAL A 66 27.34 -8.70 30.41
N GLU A 67 28.43 -8.79 31.18
CA GLU A 67 28.33 -8.77 32.64
C GLU A 67 27.79 -7.44 33.17
N ALA A 68 28.17 -6.31 32.54
CA ALA A 68 27.60 -5.01 32.85
C ALA A 68 26.07 -5.00 32.61
N LEU A 69 25.58 -5.59 31.51
CA LEU A 69 24.14 -5.70 31.24
C LEU A 69 23.43 -6.63 32.23
N ARG A 70 24.06 -7.75 32.61
CA ARG A 70 23.53 -8.70 33.61
C ARG A 70 23.39 -8.07 34.99
N SER A 71 24.29 -7.17 35.35
CA SER A 71 24.26 -6.46 36.64
C SER A 71 23.09 -5.46 36.76
N CYS A 72 22.34 -5.21 35.69
CA CYS A 72 21.17 -4.33 35.73
C CYS A 72 19.92 -5.08 36.19
N ASP A 73 19.46 -4.81 37.41
CA ASP A 73 18.28 -5.45 38.03
C ASP A 73 16.95 -5.20 37.26
N LYS A 74 16.89 -4.11 36.49
CA LYS A 74 15.71 -3.75 35.67
C LYS A 74 15.66 -4.47 34.32
N CYS A 75 16.76 -5.15 33.93
CA CYS A 75 16.82 -5.91 32.69
C CYS A 75 16.21 -7.28 32.87
N LYS A 76 15.22 -7.67 32.06
CA LYS A 76 14.69 -9.04 32.02
C LYS A 76 14.34 -9.45 30.59
N PRO A 77 14.71 -10.68 30.17
CA PRO A 77 15.59 -11.64 30.85
C PRO A 77 17.05 -11.17 30.77
N GLN A 78 17.87 -11.60 31.73
CA GLN A 78 19.31 -11.27 31.80
C GLN A 78 20.17 -12.25 30.99
N GLU A 79 19.53 -13.11 30.19
CA GLU A 79 20.14 -14.27 29.54
C GLU A 79 20.12 -14.15 28.00
N THR A 80 19.62 -13.03 27.46
CA THR A 80 19.41 -12.86 26.03
C THR A 80 19.79 -11.45 25.57
N PHE A 81 20.73 -11.37 24.64
CA PHE A 81 21.31 -10.12 24.17
C PHE A 81 21.20 -9.99 22.65
N GLY A 82 20.95 -8.77 22.18
CA GLY A 82 21.11 -8.41 20.77
C GLY A 82 22.47 -7.74 20.56
N VAL A 83 23.02 -7.87 19.35
CA VAL A 83 24.23 -7.14 18.94
C VAL A 83 23.93 -6.31 17.70
N ALA A 84 24.22 -5.01 17.72
CA ALA A 84 24.17 -4.15 16.56
C ALA A 84 25.55 -3.53 16.29
N ALA A 85 26.16 -3.90 15.18
CA ALA A 85 27.44 -3.38 14.73
C ALA A 85 27.25 -2.38 13.59
N TYR A 86 27.47 -1.11 13.91
CA TYR A 86 27.45 0.00 12.96
C TYR A 86 28.81 0.20 12.29
N ASP A 87 29.86 -0.47 12.78
CA ASP A 87 31.21 -0.47 12.21
C ASP A 87 31.61 -1.92 11.84
N PRO A 88 31.83 -2.21 10.54
CA PRO A 88 32.14 -3.57 10.10
C PRO A 88 33.54 -4.04 10.56
N GLN A 89 34.48 -3.13 10.81
CA GLN A 89 35.80 -3.50 11.33
C GLN A 89 35.71 -3.94 12.79
N LEU A 90 34.92 -3.24 13.59
CA LEU A 90 34.68 -3.64 14.98
C LEU A 90 33.91 -4.96 15.06
N TRP A 91 32.94 -5.19 14.16
CA TRP A 91 32.31 -6.49 14.02
C TRP A 91 33.33 -7.59 13.73
N ASN A 92 34.20 -7.40 12.74
CA ASN A 92 35.21 -8.39 12.36
C ASN A 92 36.16 -8.74 13.53
N ARG A 93 36.47 -7.77 14.40
CA ARG A 93 37.30 -8.00 15.60
C ARG A 93 36.57 -8.80 16.68
N ILE A 94 35.27 -8.53 16.92
CA ILE A 94 34.52 -9.16 18.01
C ILE A 94 33.89 -10.50 17.61
N ALA A 95 33.57 -10.70 16.34
CA ALA A 95 32.81 -11.84 15.84
C ALA A 95 33.34 -13.20 16.33
N PRO A 96 34.66 -13.50 16.32
CA PRO A 96 35.17 -14.78 16.80
C PRO A 96 34.82 -15.10 18.26
N ALA A 97 34.68 -14.08 19.11
CA ALA A 97 34.24 -14.26 20.49
C ALA A 97 32.70 -14.31 20.60
N THR A 98 31.99 -13.49 19.82
CA THR A 98 30.52 -13.43 19.80
C THR A 98 29.89 -14.75 19.36
N ILE A 99 30.40 -15.40 18.31
CA ILE A 99 29.81 -16.62 17.74
C ILE A 99 29.90 -17.84 18.66
N LEU A 100 30.76 -17.79 19.69
CA LEU A 100 30.90 -18.84 20.69
C LEU A 100 29.86 -18.73 21.81
N ARG A 101 29.07 -17.66 21.82
CA ARG A 101 28.09 -17.39 22.86
C ARG A 101 26.71 -17.94 22.48
N THR A 102 26.01 -18.49 23.45
CA THR A 102 24.63 -18.99 23.30
C THR A 102 23.58 -17.98 23.77
N ASP A 103 23.99 -16.91 24.44
CA ASP A 103 23.10 -15.86 24.96
C ASP A 103 22.88 -14.71 23.96
N ILE A 104 23.46 -14.77 22.76
CA ILE A 104 23.22 -13.78 21.70
C ILE A 104 22.10 -14.27 20.78
N ALA A 105 20.97 -13.55 20.76
CA ALA A 105 19.79 -13.93 19.99
C ALA A 105 19.86 -13.55 18.50
N GLY A 106 20.63 -12.51 18.16
CA GLY A 106 20.75 -12.04 16.79
C GLY A 106 21.77 -10.92 16.65
N VAL A 107 22.31 -10.80 15.44
CA VAL A 107 23.33 -9.81 15.08
C VAL A 107 22.85 -8.93 13.93
N ILE A 108 23.09 -7.63 14.03
CA ILE A 108 22.92 -6.65 12.96
C ILE A 108 24.31 -6.15 12.57
N VAL A 109 24.62 -6.10 11.27
CA VAL A 109 25.89 -5.57 10.77
C VAL A 109 25.64 -4.56 9.65
N TYR A 110 26.17 -3.35 9.80
CA TYR A 110 26.23 -2.35 8.74
C TYR A 110 27.58 -2.44 8.01
N SER A 111 27.55 -2.40 6.68
CA SER A 111 28.76 -2.44 5.84
C SER A 111 28.49 -1.83 4.46
N GLU A 112 29.49 -1.80 3.61
CA GLU A 112 29.36 -1.52 2.19
C GLU A 112 29.18 -2.81 1.39
N ILE A 113 28.42 -2.74 0.29
CA ILE A 113 28.20 -3.88 -0.60
C ILE A 113 29.51 -4.48 -1.15
N ARG A 114 30.52 -3.63 -1.41
CA ARG A 114 31.86 -4.05 -1.86
C ARG A 114 32.66 -4.82 -0.82
N HIS A 115 32.26 -4.74 0.45
CA HIS A 115 32.93 -5.41 1.57
C HIS A 115 32.13 -6.59 2.10
N TYR A 116 31.00 -6.95 1.47
CA TYR A 116 30.10 -8.00 1.93
C TYR A 116 30.80 -9.34 2.20
N GLU A 117 31.68 -9.78 1.29
CA GLU A 117 32.42 -11.04 1.43
C GLU A 117 33.52 -10.98 2.51
N SER A 118 33.93 -9.79 2.92
CA SER A 118 34.95 -9.57 3.96
C SER A 118 34.37 -9.41 5.37
N ILE A 119 33.04 -9.45 5.51
CA ILE A 119 32.37 -9.41 6.81
C ILE A 119 32.52 -10.77 7.49
N ALA A 120 32.98 -10.76 8.74
CA ALA A 120 33.09 -11.99 9.53
C ALA A 120 31.71 -12.65 9.66
N PRO A 121 31.62 -13.99 9.53
CA PRO A 121 30.34 -14.69 9.60
C PRO A 121 29.75 -14.63 11.02
N THR A 122 28.43 -14.63 11.13
CA THR A 122 27.70 -14.73 12.42
C THR A 122 27.58 -16.17 12.92
N GLY A 123 28.15 -17.14 12.20
CA GLY A 123 28.11 -18.56 12.57
C GLY A 123 26.69 -19.11 12.54
N THR A 124 26.25 -19.72 13.64
CA THR A 124 24.87 -20.21 13.82
C THR A 124 23.91 -19.12 14.31
N ILE A 125 24.42 -17.95 14.73
CA ILE A 125 23.60 -16.86 15.23
C ILE A 125 22.93 -16.20 14.03
N PRO A 126 21.59 -16.03 14.03
CA PRO A 126 20.91 -15.32 12.97
C PRO A 126 21.45 -13.89 12.80
N GLY A 127 21.58 -13.45 11.55
CA GLY A 127 22.16 -12.15 11.21
C GLY A 127 21.34 -11.36 10.20
N ILE A 128 21.33 -10.03 10.33
CA ILE A 128 20.96 -9.14 9.23
C ILE A 128 22.09 -8.20 8.85
N TYR A 129 22.23 -7.98 7.55
CA TYR A 129 23.27 -7.14 6.97
C TYR A 129 22.64 -5.95 6.25
N HIS A 130 23.08 -4.74 6.57
CA HIS A 130 22.69 -3.51 5.89
C HIS A 130 23.85 -3.01 5.05
N LEU A 131 23.71 -3.12 3.73
CA LEU A 131 24.78 -2.92 2.77
C LEU A 131 24.56 -1.63 1.97
N ALA A 132 25.43 -0.65 2.20
CA ALA A 132 25.45 0.59 1.43
C ALA A 132 25.99 0.37 0.01
N GLY A 133 25.34 0.96 -0.99
CA GLY A 133 25.75 0.94 -2.40
C GLY A 133 24.83 0.09 -3.27
N LYS A 134 25.09 0.10 -4.58
CA LYS A 134 24.31 -0.67 -5.56
C LYS A 134 24.84 -2.09 -5.68
N ALA A 135 23.97 -3.08 -5.52
CA ALA A 135 24.35 -4.49 -5.68
C ALA A 135 24.37 -4.89 -7.16
N SER A 136 25.36 -5.70 -7.54
CA SER A 136 25.45 -6.40 -8.83
C SER A 136 24.81 -7.80 -8.80
N PHE A 137 24.36 -8.24 -7.62
CA PHE A 137 23.75 -9.54 -7.38
C PHE A 137 22.47 -9.38 -6.54
N LYS A 138 21.60 -10.40 -6.54
CA LYS A 138 20.42 -10.43 -5.69
C LYS A 138 20.83 -10.72 -4.24
N PRO A 139 20.61 -9.82 -3.28
CA PRO A 139 21.04 -10.03 -1.90
C PRO A 139 20.36 -11.25 -1.28
N PRO A 140 21.09 -12.10 -0.54
CA PRO A 140 20.50 -13.27 0.09
C PRO A 140 19.45 -12.86 1.13
N ARG A 141 18.30 -13.53 1.14
CA ARG A 141 17.24 -13.32 2.14
C ARG A 141 16.72 -14.60 2.84
N PRO A 142 17.57 -15.58 3.22
CA PRO A 142 17.12 -16.65 4.10
C PRO A 142 16.83 -16.13 5.51
N GLU A 143 15.92 -16.80 6.23
CA GLU A 143 15.50 -16.42 7.60
C GLU A 143 16.67 -16.35 8.59
N ALA A 144 17.70 -17.19 8.39
CA ALA A 144 18.90 -17.19 9.21
C ALA A 144 19.82 -15.98 8.95
N HIS A 145 20.00 -15.56 7.69
CA HIS A 145 20.98 -14.54 7.30
C HIS A 145 20.44 -13.66 6.17
N THR A 146 19.85 -12.51 6.50
CA THR A 146 19.22 -11.63 5.50
C THR A 146 20.06 -10.40 5.20
N ALA A 147 20.26 -10.08 3.92
CA ALA A 147 20.94 -8.88 3.47
C ALA A 147 19.96 -7.87 2.82
N TYR A 148 20.06 -6.61 3.24
CA TYR A 148 19.37 -5.46 2.69
C TYR A 148 20.39 -4.55 2.01
N VAL A 149 20.01 -3.97 0.87
CA VAL A 149 20.87 -3.08 0.09
C VAL A 149 20.24 -1.71 -0.01
N TYR A 150 21.07 -0.67 0.09
CA TYR A 150 20.66 0.74 0.07
C TYR A 150 21.41 1.47 -1.06
N PRO A 151 20.86 1.52 -2.29
CA PRO A 151 21.55 2.06 -3.45
C PRO A 151 21.84 3.56 -3.38
N ALA A 152 21.05 4.32 -2.63
CA ALA A 152 21.16 5.78 -2.52
C ALA A 152 22.30 6.25 -1.60
N VAL A 153 22.91 5.34 -0.83
CA VAL A 153 23.97 5.65 0.15
C VAL A 153 25.21 4.84 -0.17
N THR A 154 26.39 5.36 0.15
CA THR A 154 27.68 4.80 -0.31
C THR A 154 28.54 4.19 0.80
N THR A 155 28.23 4.44 2.06
CA THR A 155 28.98 3.95 3.22
C THR A 155 28.05 3.50 4.34
N HIS A 156 28.51 2.54 5.15
CA HIS A 156 27.82 2.05 6.35
C HIS A 156 27.49 3.17 7.36
N LEU A 157 28.23 4.28 7.32
CA LEU A 157 28.00 5.48 8.15
C LEU A 157 26.65 6.15 7.89
N PHE A 158 25.90 5.74 6.86
CA PHE A 158 24.53 6.21 6.64
C PHE A 158 23.62 6.04 7.85
N ALA A 159 23.90 5.04 8.70
CA ALA A 159 23.16 4.73 9.91
C ALA A 159 23.84 5.20 11.20
N SER A 160 24.92 5.98 11.09
CA SER A 160 25.68 6.53 12.21
C SER A 160 25.36 8.02 12.36
N PRO A 161 24.56 8.41 13.36
CA PRO A 161 24.20 9.81 13.60
C PRO A 161 25.41 10.73 13.74
N HIS A 162 25.22 12.00 13.41
CA HIS A 162 26.22 13.07 13.53
C HIS A 162 27.44 12.92 12.62
N GLN A 163 27.34 12.10 11.58
CA GLN A 163 28.30 12.03 10.48
C GLN A 163 27.75 12.75 9.24
N PRO A 164 28.61 13.36 8.41
CA PRO A 164 28.18 13.93 7.13
C PRO A 164 27.45 12.93 6.22
N GLU A 165 27.80 11.65 6.33
CA GLU A 165 27.24 10.57 5.53
C GLU A 165 25.92 10.02 6.06
N PHE A 166 25.47 10.47 7.25
CA PHE A 166 24.20 10.07 7.84
C PHE A 166 23.04 10.37 6.89
N HIS A 167 22.21 9.37 6.62
CA HIS A 167 21.09 9.49 5.69
C HIS A 167 19.79 9.06 6.38
N TYR A 168 19.04 10.06 6.86
CA TYR A 168 17.89 9.88 7.76
C TYR A 168 16.86 8.85 7.26
N SER A 169 16.46 8.91 5.98
CA SER A 169 15.43 8.00 5.45
C SER A 169 15.93 6.56 5.32
N SER A 170 17.19 6.36 4.91
CA SER A 170 17.80 5.02 4.83
C SER A 170 18.01 4.44 6.23
N GLU A 171 18.45 5.27 7.17
CA GLU A 171 18.63 4.87 8.57
C GLU A 171 17.30 4.47 9.19
N SER A 172 16.26 5.30 9.06
CA SER A 172 14.90 5.02 9.57
C SER A 172 14.38 3.67 9.09
N VAL A 173 14.43 3.41 7.77
CA VAL A 173 14.03 2.11 7.20
C VAL A 173 14.89 0.95 7.72
N SER A 174 16.20 1.15 7.83
CA SER A 174 17.11 0.11 8.35
C SER A 174 16.83 -0.21 9.82
N HIS A 175 16.48 0.80 10.62
CA HIS A 175 16.18 0.67 12.04
C HIS A 175 14.88 -0.10 12.27
N THR A 176 13.83 0.18 11.50
CA THR A 176 12.59 -0.62 11.55
C THR A 176 12.85 -2.09 11.23
N ARG A 177 13.71 -2.38 10.24
CA ARG A 177 14.14 -3.76 9.93
C ARG A 177 14.90 -4.39 11.10
N ASN A 178 15.73 -3.61 11.81
CA ASN A 178 16.41 -4.06 13.03
C ASN A 178 15.42 -4.44 14.13
N LEU A 179 14.41 -3.59 14.38
CA LEU A 179 13.38 -3.84 15.39
C LEU A 179 12.57 -5.09 15.06
N THR A 180 12.11 -5.24 13.81
CA THR A 180 11.39 -6.44 13.35
C THR A 180 12.22 -7.71 13.56
N PHE A 181 13.53 -7.64 13.28
CA PHE A 181 14.44 -8.76 13.42
C PHE A 181 14.72 -9.13 14.90
N LEU A 182 15.07 -8.13 15.72
CA LEU A 182 15.50 -8.35 17.11
C LEU A 182 14.33 -8.54 18.07
N LYS A 183 13.26 -7.74 18.00
CA LYS A 183 12.13 -7.88 18.93
C LYS A 183 11.53 -9.29 18.85
N ARG A 184 11.41 -9.88 17.66
CA ARG A 184 10.96 -11.27 17.47
C ARG A 184 11.89 -12.29 18.15
N ARG A 185 13.21 -12.10 18.05
CA ARG A 185 14.21 -13.06 18.58
C ARG A 185 14.46 -12.92 20.07
N MET A 186 14.37 -11.71 20.56
CA MET A 186 14.55 -11.37 21.97
C MET A 186 13.23 -11.40 22.75
N ASN A 187 12.11 -11.68 22.07
CA ASN A 187 10.75 -11.64 22.60
C ASN A 187 10.44 -10.31 23.31
N GLY A 188 10.61 -9.21 22.57
CA GLY A 188 10.33 -7.85 22.99
C GLY A 188 11.55 -6.92 22.98
N PRO A 189 11.43 -5.72 23.57
CA PRO A 189 10.24 -5.22 24.26
C PRO A 189 9.11 -4.89 23.26
N TYR A 190 7.89 -5.24 23.63
CA TYR A 190 6.67 -4.89 22.89
C TYR A 190 5.89 -3.85 23.68
N PHE A 191 5.32 -2.90 22.95
CA PHE A 191 4.50 -1.82 23.48
C PHE A 191 3.20 -1.82 22.71
N ASP A 192 2.12 -1.47 23.39
CA ASP A 192 0.80 -1.35 22.79
C ASP A 192 0.74 -0.01 22.03
N LEU A 193 1.14 -0.05 20.76
CA LEU A 193 1.28 1.14 19.93
C LEU A 193 -0.07 1.80 19.65
N GLU A 194 -1.12 0.99 19.50
CA GLU A 194 -2.51 1.44 19.33
C GLU A 194 -2.96 2.18 20.60
N ALA A 195 -2.80 1.57 21.78
CA ALA A 195 -3.19 2.24 23.03
C ALA A 195 -2.42 3.55 23.29
N ILE A 196 -1.13 3.63 22.90
CA ILE A 196 -0.34 4.86 23.01
C ILE A 196 -0.92 5.94 22.09
N TRP A 197 -1.31 5.57 20.86
CA TRP A 197 -1.84 6.50 19.89
C TRP A 197 -3.27 6.96 20.22
N ASP A 198 -4.14 6.04 20.64
CA ASP A 198 -5.50 6.35 21.12
C ASP A 198 -5.47 7.30 22.32
N GLU A 199 -4.56 7.08 23.27
CA GLU A 199 -4.39 7.97 24.42
C GLU A 199 -3.91 9.37 23.97
N HIS A 200 -3.00 9.43 22.99
CA HIS A 200 -2.51 10.70 22.45
C HIS A 200 -3.61 11.52 21.79
N THR A 201 -4.34 10.91 20.85
CA THR A 201 -5.42 11.57 20.10
C THR A 201 -6.59 11.97 21.01
N TYR A 202 -6.92 11.15 22.02
CA TYR A 202 -7.90 11.52 23.04
C TYR A 202 -7.52 12.83 23.75
N TYR A 203 -6.25 13.01 24.11
CA TYR A 203 -5.80 14.23 24.78
C TYR A 203 -5.74 15.44 23.85
N GLU A 204 -5.53 15.25 22.55
CA GLU A 204 -5.50 16.32 21.57
C GLU A 204 -6.89 16.84 21.21
N PHE A 205 -7.84 15.95 20.93
CA PHE A 205 -9.10 16.31 20.29
C PHE A 205 -10.30 16.31 21.24
N GLU A 206 -10.40 15.29 22.10
CA GLU A 206 -11.53 15.11 23.01
C GLU A 206 -11.32 15.90 24.32
N ASN A 207 -10.28 15.56 25.08
CA ASN A 207 -10.00 16.18 26.38
C ASN A 207 -9.27 17.53 26.26
N ARG A 208 -8.64 17.82 25.11
CA ARG A 208 -7.90 19.07 24.82
C ARG A 208 -6.92 19.47 25.92
N SER A 209 -6.04 18.54 26.30
CA SER A 209 -5.12 18.68 27.43
C SER A 209 -3.67 18.74 27.00
N LEU A 210 -3.12 19.97 26.91
CA LEU A 210 -1.72 20.21 26.55
C LEU A 210 -0.73 19.40 27.40
N GLU A 211 -0.89 19.39 28.73
CA GLU A 211 0.04 18.68 29.62
C GLU A 211 0.07 17.18 29.32
N ASN A 212 -1.10 16.57 29.13
CA ASN A 212 -1.20 15.14 28.86
C ASN A 212 -0.79 14.78 27.43
N THR A 213 -1.02 15.63 26.44
CA THR A 213 -0.52 15.45 25.07
C THR A 213 1.01 15.49 25.02
N MET A 214 1.63 16.41 25.76
CA MET A 214 3.09 16.56 25.75
C MET A 214 3.83 15.50 26.58
N ALA A 215 3.18 14.88 27.58
CA ALA A 215 3.80 13.91 28.48
C ALA A 215 4.33 12.60 27.83
N PRO A 216 3.61 11.96 26.88
CA PRO A 216 4.04 10.73 26.22
C PRO A 216 5.01 10.96 25.05
N MET A 217 5.40 12.21 24.74
CA MET A 217 6.37 12.47 23.69
C MET A 217 7.81 12.12 24.11
N VAL A 218 8.68 11.84 23.13
CA VAL A 218 10.14 11.74 23.38
C VAL A 218 10.75 13.10 23.72
N GLN A 219 12.06 13.15 23.96
CA GLN A 219 12.77 14.40 24.27
C GLN A 219 12.75 15.40 23.09
N GLU A 220 12.89 14.90 21.86
CA GLU A 220 12.90 15.71 20.64
C GLU A 220 11.79 15.25 19.67
N PRO A 221 10.51 15.53 19.98
CA PRO A 221 9.39 15.10 19.13
C PRO A 221 9.30 15.94 17.85
N TYR A 222 8.70 15.39 16.81
CA TYR A 222 8.54 16.06 15.53
C TYR A 222 7.14 15.87 14.96
N VAL A 223 6.46 16.96 14.62
CA VAL A 223 5.19 16.89 13.88
C VAL A 223 5.30 17.73 12.62
N ASN A 224 4.80 17.18 11.51
CA ASN A 224 4.69 17.90 10.25
C ASN A 224 3.35 17.61 9.57
N HIS A 225 2.56 18.66 9.47
CA HIS A 225 1.41 18.74 8.60
C HIS A 225 1.90 19.03 7.18
N ILE A 226 2.11 17.97 6.39
CA ILE A 226 2.84 18.00 5.12
C ILE A 226 2.32 19.08 4.16
N PRO A 227 1.01 19.24 3.91
CA PRO A 227 0.52 20.18 2.90
C PRO A 227 0.77 21.65 3.24
N THR A 228 0.84 21.99 4.53
CA THR A 228 1.07 23.36 5.01
C THR A 228 2.49 23.57 5.53
N MET A 229 3.26 22.49 5.70
CA MET A 229 4.58 22.49 6.35
C MET A 229 4.54 23.06 7.78
N ILE A 230 3.40 22.95 8.47
CA ILE A 230 3.20 23.47 9.81
C ILE A 230 3.42 22.39 10.85
N GLY A 231 4.07 22.77 11.95
CA GLY A 231 4.40 21.87 13.05
C GLY A 231 5.66 22.36 13.75
N GLY A 232 6.54 21.44 14.12
CA GLY A 232 7.81 21.80 14.72
C GLY A 232 8.66 20.60 15.10
N ILE A 233 9.90 20.89 15.52
CA ILE A 233 10.85 19.89 16.00
C ILE A 233 11.28 20.26 17.42
N GLY A 234 11.31 19.28 18.31
CA GLY A 234 11.70 19.44 19.71
C GLY A 234 10.62 20.14 20.53
N ARG A 235 10.76 21.45 20.74
CA ARG A 235 9.92 22.24 21.67
C ARG A 235 8.50 22.50 21.12
N LEU A 236 7.68 21.47 21.07
CA LEU A 236 6.34 21.49 20.50
C LEU A 236 5.27 22.13 21.40
N THR A 237 5.53 22.31 22.70
CA THR A 237 4.53 22.86 23.64
C THR A 237 3.92 24.19 23.19
N TYR A 238 4.72 25.11 22.62
CA TYR A 238 4.20 26.38 22.12
C TYR A 238 3.26 26.18 20.93
N PHE A 239 3.63 25.32 19.99
CA PHE A 239 2.81 24.99 18.83
C PHE A 239 1.48 24.37 19.27
N TYR A 240 1.52 23.34 20.11
CA TYR A 240 0.31 22.66 20.60
C TYR A 240 -0.62 23.60 21.35
N ALA A 241 -0.07 24.46 22.20
CA ALA A 241 -0.84 25.39 23.01
C ALA A 241 -1.49 26.53 22.20
N ASN A 242 -0.84 27.02 21.15
CA ASN A 242 -1.26 28.26 20.49
C ASN A 242 -1.81 28.06 19.08
N HIS A 243 -1.48 26.95 18.42
CA HIS A 243 -1.77 26.74 17.00
C HIS A 243 -2.41 25.38 16.68
N PHE A 244 -2.62 24.50 17.66
CA PHE A 244 -3.20 23.17 17.43
C PHE A 244 -4.39 22.86 18.36
N ILE A 245 -4.16 22.38 19.58
CA ILE A 245 -5.19 21.80 20.47
C ILE A 245 -6.41 22.72 20.61
N PHE A 246 -6.17 23.98 20.97
CA PHE A 246 -7.24 24.95 21.22
C PHE A 246 -7.69 25.72 19.98
N ALA A 247 -7.01 25.52 18.85
CA ALA A 247 -7.40 26.10 17.56
C ALA A 247 -8.46 25.25 16.83
N ASN A 248 -8.60 23.98 17.20
CA ASN A 248 -9.59 23.07 16.62
C ASN A 248 -11.03 23.47 17.02
N PRO A 249 -11.98 23.56 16.06
CA PRO A 249 -13.38 23.86 16.33
C PRO A 249 -14.03 22.86 17.29
N ASP A 250 -15.09 23.28 17.99
CA ASP A 250 -15.64 22.46 19.09
C ASP A 250 -16.39 21.22 18.58
N ASN A 251 -16.83 21.25 17.32
CA ASN A 251 -17.46 20.12 16.64
C ASN A 251 -16.47 19.26 15.82
N THR A 252 -15.17 19.36 16.09
CA THR A 252 -14.17 18.50 15.45
C THR A 252 -14.45 17.02 15.76
N GLU A 253 -14.45 16.18 14.74
CA GLU A 253 -14.61 14.72 14.83
C GLU A 253 -13.54 14.03 13.99
N LEU A 254 -13.00 12.92 14.52
CA LEU A 254 -12.13 11.99 13.81
C LEU A 254 -12.91 10.72 13.50
N GLU A 255 -13.15 10.44 12.21
CA GLU A 255 -13.71 9.16 11.77
C GLU A 255 -12.56 8.28 11.25
N LEU A 256 -12.15 7.28 12.03
CA LEU A 256 -11.13 6.31 11.60
C LEU A 256 -11.69 5.42 10.47
N ILE A 257 -10.95 5.32 9.37
CA ILE A 257 -11.29 4.50 8.20
C ILE A 257 -10.47 3.21 8.20
N SER A 258 -9.16 3.31 8.40
CA SER A 258 -8.27 2.17 8.49
C SER A 258 -7.10 2.47 9.41
N GLN A 259 -6.54 1.43 10.03
CA GLN A 259 -5.36 1.51 10.86
C GLN A 259 -4.42 0.35 10.57
N THR A 260 -3.13 0.65 10.36
CA THR A 260 -2.07 -0.33 10.19
C THR A 260 -1.03 -0.20 11.29
N ILE A 261 -0.82 -1.28 12.05
CA ILE A 261 0.18 -1.34 13.12
C ILE A 261 1.46 -2.01 12.63
N GLY A 262 2.55 -1.24 12.59
CA GLY A 262 3.90 -1.71 12.36
C GLY A 262 4.64 -2.08 13.65
N ILE A 263 5.93 -2.39 13.54
CA ILE A 263 6.78 -2.72 14.71
C ILE A 263 7.12 -1.51 15.59
N ASP A 264 7.01 -0.31 15.00
CA ASP A 264 7.42 0.99 15.57
C ASP A 264 6.51 2.14 15.11
N ARG A 265 5.39 1.87 14.44
CA ARG A 265 4.52 2.94 13.92
C ARG A 265 3.07 2.52 13.82
N VAL A 266 2.20 3.51 13.86
CA VAL A 266 0.79 3.45 13.50
C VAL A 266 0.61 4.25 12.22
N VAL A 267 -0.15 3.71 11.27
CA VAL A 267 -0.60 4.44 10.08
C VAL A 267 -2.11 4.48 10.10
N ASP A 268 -2.66 5.67 10.32
CA ASP A 268 -4.10 5.90 10.31
C ASP A 268 -4.52 6.56 9.02
N GLU A 269 -5.61 6.05 8.47
CA GLU A 269 -6.42 6.67 7.45
C GLU A 269 -7.72 7.10 8.12
N PHE A 270 -8.04 8.40 8.10
CA PHE A 270 -9.21 8.93 8.81
C PHE A 270 -9.80 10.15 8.10
N ILE A 271 -11.06 10.45 8.39
CA ILE A 271 -11.74 11.66 7.91
C ILE A 271 -11.81 12.66 9.06
N TYR A 272 -11.14 13.80 8.90
CA TYR A 272 -11.21 14.94 9.81
C TYR A 272 -12.41 15.81 9.45
N LYS A 273 -13.36 15.95 10.38
CA LYS A 273 -14.61 16.69 10.16
C LYS A 273 -14.72 17.87 11.10
N PHE A 274 -15.16 19.01 10.62
CA PHE A 274 -15.45 20.18 11.46
C PHE A 274 -16.21 21.25 10.68
N THR A 275 -16.77 22.24 11.40
CA THR A 275 -17.22 23.50 10.80
C THR A 275 -16.15 24.57 10.96
N HIS A 276 -15.71 25.22 9.88
CA HIS A 276 -14.65 26.25 9.92
C HIS A 276 -15.14 27.58 10.52
N GLU A 277 -15.39 27.58 11.82
CA GLU A 277 -15.90 28.69 12.63
C GLU A 277 -14.82 29.43 13.44
N LYS A 278 -13.63 28.84 13.57
CA LYS A 278 -12.43 29.42 14.20
C LYS A 278 -11.26 29.37 13.22
N ARG A 279 -10.19 30.14 13.47
CA ARG A 279 -8.95 30.04 12.69
C ARG A 279 -8.26 28.72 13.04
N VAL A 280 -8.01 27.89 12.03
CA VAL A 280 -7.32 26.60 12.16
C VAL A 280 -5.97 26.70 11.47
N ASP A 281 -5.00 27.36 12.12
CA ASP A 281 -3.75 27.81 11.50
C ASP A 281 -2.96 26.65 10.87
N TRP A 282 -2.96 25.47 11.50
CA TRP A 282 -2.23 24.30 11.01
C TRP A 282 -2.80 23.73 9.70
N LEU A 283 -4.09 23.96 9.42
CA LEU A 283 -4.81 23.43 8.25
C LEU A 283 -5.03 24.49 7.16
N LEU A 284 -5.40 25.71 7.57
CA LEU A 284 -5.75 26.83 6.69
C LEU A 284 -5.04 28.11 7.17
N PRO A 285 -3.70 28.19 7.06
CA PRO A 285 -2.93 29.30 7.60
C PRO A 285 -3.36 30.65 7.01
N GLY A 286 -3.67 31.60 7.90
CA GLY A 286 -4.08 32.96 7.53
C GLY A 286 -5.53 33.12 7.08
N VAL A 287 -6.26 32.02 6.85
CA VAL A 287 -7.65 32.06 6.38
C VAL A 287 -8.60 32.33 7.58
N PRO A 288 -9.50 33.31 7.50
CA PRO A 288 -10.52 33.52 8.52
C PRO A 288 -11.63 32.45 8.46
N PRO A 289 -12.45 32.29 9.52
CA PRO A 289 -13.59 31.38 9.50
C PRO A 289 -14.48 31.55 8.27
N THR A 290 -14.74 30.46 7.56
CA THR A 290 -15.61 30.44 6.36
C THR A 290 -17.03 29.96 6.64
N GLY A 291 -17.26 29.38 7.84
CA GLY A 291 -18.55 28.81 8.25
C GLY A 291 -18.97 27.59 7.44
N LYS A 292 -18.04 26.96 6.69
CA LYS A 292 -18.31 25.75 5.92
C LYS A 292 -18.03 24.52 6.74
N TYR A 293 -18.89 23.52 6.59
CA TYR A 293 -18.62 22.17 7.07
C TYR A 293 -17.66 21.50 6.09
N VAL A 294 -16.63 20.86 6.61
CA VAL A 294 -15.53 20.27 5.85
C VAL A 294 -15.31 18.84 6.33
N GLN A 295 -15.06 17.93 5.39
CA GLN A 295 -14.67 16.53 5.63
C GLN A 295 -13.41 16.24 4.82
N ILE A 296 -12.31 15.93 5.51
CA ILE A 296 -10.99 15.87 4.90
C ILE A 296 -10.40 14.48 5.09
N PRO A 297 -10.15 13.72 4.02
CA PRO A 297 -9.30 12.54 4.06
C PRO A 297 -7.91 12.90 4.54
N MET A 298 -7.44 12.24 5.58
CA MET A 298 -6.11 12.40 6.14
C MET A 298 -5.42 11.06 6.30
N THR A 299 -4.10 11.09 6.14
CA THR A 299 -3.21 9.98 6.51
C THR A 299 -2.24 10.47 7.57
N ALA A 300 -2.20 9.83 8.73
CA ALA A 300 -1.21 10.08 9.77
C ALA A 300 -0.24 8.89 9.84
N VAL A 301 1.04 9.13 9.62
CA VAL A 301 2.12 8.18 9.87
C VAL A 301 2.80 8.58 11.18
N VAL A 302 2.55 7.81 12.23
CA VAL A 302 2.98 8.09 13.60
C VAL A 302 4.01 7.07 14.02
N ASN A 303 5.25 7.49 14.27
CA ASN A 303 6.30 6.61 14.77
C ASN A 303 6.44 6.76 16.28
N ILE A 304 6.56 5.61 16.92
CA ILE A 304 6.63 5.45 18.36
C ILE A 304 7.94 4.73 18.65
N ARG A 305 8.68 5.26 19.62
CA ARG A 305 9.89 4.64 20.15
C ARG A 305 9.60 4.16 21.56
N GLY A 306 9.59 2.83 21.70
CA GLY A 306 9.21 2.20 22.95
C GLY A 306 7.80 2.61 23.40
N ASP A 307 7.71 3.32 24.53
CA ASP A 307 6.47 3.83 25.12
C ASP A 307 6.18 5.30 24.79
N ARG A 308 6.88 5.90 23.82
CA ARG A 308 6.80 7.34 23.54
C ARG A 308 6.59 7.67 22.07
N LEU A 309 5.76 8.67 21.83
CA LEU A 309 5.55 9.23 20.50
C LEU A 309 6.79 10.00 20.04
N TYR A 310 7.29 9.68 18.85
CA TYR A 310 8.49 10.28 18.27
C TYR A 310 8.19 11.26 17.13
N HIS A 311 7.57 10.77 16.06
CA HIS A 311 7.29 11.62 14.90
C HIS A 311 5.90 11.40 14.32
N GLU A 312 5.38 12.45 13.72
CA GLU A 312 4.09 12.47 13.05
C GLU A 312 4.23 13.15 11.69
N HIS A 313 3.83 12.42 10.64
CA HIS A 313 3.64 12.98 9.31
C HIS A 313 2.17 12.88 8.96
N ILE A 314 1.51 14.02 8.85
CA ILE A 314 0.07 14.10 8.56
C ILE A 314 -0.09 14.72 7.18
N ALA A 315 -0.75 13.99 6.28
CA ALA A 315 -0.96 14.40 4.90
C ALA A 315 -2.46 14.45 4.58
N TRP A 316 -2.83 15.39 3.70
CA TRP A 316 -4.16 15.52 3.12
C TRP A 316 -4.08 16.28 1.79
N ASP A 317 -5.16 16.33 1.03
CA ASP A 317 -5.25 17.17 -0.18
C ASP A 317 -5.70 18.60 0.16
N GLN A 318 -4.77 19.56 0.15
CA GLN A 318 -5.09 20.96 0.41
C GLN A 318 -6.07 21.55 -0.61
N GLY A 319 -6.04 21.07 -1.87
CA GLY A 319 -6.98 21.51 -2.90
C GLY A 319 -8.41 21.25 -2.47
N SER A 320 -8.70 20.02 -2.03
CA SER A 320 -10.03 19.62 -1.59
C SER A 320 -10.51 20.41 -0.38
N VAL A 321 -9.62 20.76 0.56
CA VAL A 321 -9.96 21.65 1.68
C VAL A 321 -10.38 23.03 1.20
N LEU A 322 -9.62 23.62 0.26
CA LEU A 322 -9.91 24.95 -0.30
C LEU A 322 -11.23 24.97 -1.10
N VAL A 323 -11.53 23.91 -1.87
CA VAL A 323 -12.80 23.75 -2.58
C VAL A 323 -13.97 23.69 -1.60
N GLN A 324 -13.90 22.84 -0.57
CA GLN A 324 -14.95 22.72 0.45
C GLN A 324 -15.15 24.04 1.23
N CYS A 325 -14.08 24.81 1.44
CA CYS A 325 -14.14 26.14 2.04
C CYS A 325 -14.62 27.26 1.10
N ARG A 326 -14.89 26.96 -0.18
CA ARG A 326 -15.22 27.92 -1.25
C ARG A 326 -14.14 29.00 -1.47
N LEU A 327 -12.88 28.59 -1.38
CA LEU A 327 -11.70 29.45 -1.57
C LEU A 327 -10.95 29.14 -2.86
N MET A 328 -11.23 28.02 -3.51
CA MET A 328 -10.69 27.65 -4.81
C MET A 328 -11.75 27.88 -5.90
N PRO A 329 -11.46 28.64 -6.98
CA PRO A 329 -12.34 28.72 -8.13
C PRO A 329 -12.40 27.37 -8.87
N GLU A 330 -13.51 27.11 -9.57
CA GLU A 330 -13.65 25.87 -10.35
C GLU A 330 -12.73 25.86 -11.59
N TYR A 331 -12.42 27.03 -12.14
CA TYR A 331 -11.53 27.20 -13.29
C TYR A 331 -10.39 28.14 -12.95
N LEU A 332 -9.20 27.81 -13.45
CA LEU A 332 -8.01 28.67 -13.37
C LEU A 332 -7.54 29.04 -14.78
N PRO A 333 -6.94 30.24 -14.95
CA PRO A 333 -6.40 30.65 -16.24
C PRO A 333 -5.24 29.73 -16.63
N PHE A 334 -5.27 29.29 -17.88
CA PHE A 334 -4.16 28.64 -18.53
C PHE A 334 -3.26 29.70 -19.15
N SER A 335 -1.99 29.73 -18.74
CA SER A 335 -1.07 30.84 -19.04
C SER A 335 -0.68 30.94 -20.51
N GLN A 336 -0.82 29.85 -21.28
CA GLN A 336 -0.54 29.86 -22.71
C GLN A 336 -1.82 30.16 -23.51
N PRO A 337 -1.75 31.03 -24.52
CA PRO A 337 -2.88 31.21 -25.42
C PRO A 337 -3.23 29.91 -26.14
N GLY A 338 -4.51 29.72 -26.45
CA GLY A 338 -4.97 28.70 -27.36
C GLY A 338 -4.40 28.89 -28.77
N ALA A 339 -4.62 27.91 -29.63
CA ALA A 339 -4.08 27.91 -30.99
C ALA A 339 -4.46 29.15 -31.81
N ASN A 340 -5.58 29.82 -31.49
CA ASN A 340 -6.04 31.03 -32.17
C ASN A 340 -5.85 32.31 -31.33
N GLY A 341 -5.04 32.25 -30.27
CA GLY A 341 -4.74 33.38 -29.41
C GLY A 341 -5.79 33.66 -28.32
N GLU A 342 -6.79 32.80 -28.15
CA GLU A 342 -7.74 32.90 -27.04
C GLU A 342 -7.08 32.61 -25.68
N GLN A 343 -7.56 33.29 -24.63
CA GLN A 343 -7.18 32.98 -23.26
C GLN A 343 -7.93 31.71 -22.81
N MET A 344 -7.19 30.65 -22.53
CA MET A 344 -7.77 29.37 -22.09
C MET A 344 -7.90 29.33 -20.58
N GLU A 345 -8.85 28.54 -20.09
CA GLU A 345 -8.98 28.17 -18.68
C GLU A 345 -9.07 26.65 -18.58
N TYR A 346 -8.68 26.10 -17.44
CA TYR A 346 -8.81 24.67 -17.16
C TYR A 346 -9.58 24.48 -15.86
N ARG A 347 -10.41 23.44 -15.81
CA ARG A 347 -11.09 23.03 -14.59
C ARG A 347 -10.04 22.54 -13.59
N VAL A 348 -10.09 23.05 -12.37
CA VAL A 348 -9.17 22.64 -11.30
C VAL A 348 -9.43 21.16 -10.98
N PRO A 349 -8.43 20.27 -11.10
CA PRO A 349 -8.63 18.83 -10.96
C PRO A 349 -8.64 18.41 -9.48
N VAL A 350 -9.66 18.86 -8.74
CA VAL A 350 -9.82 18.65 -7.30
C VAL A 350 -11.27 18.25 -7.01
N ALA A 351 -11.47 17.10 -6.35
CA ALA A 351 -12.81 16.56 -6.08
C ALA A 351 -13.52 17.20 -4.87
N GLY A 352 -12.80 17.78 -3.92
CA GLY A 352 -13.43 18.34 -2.73
C GLY A 352 -13.96 17.25 -1.79
N VAL A 353 -15.23 17.36 -1.38
CA VAL A 353 -15.84 16.44 -0.39
C VAL A 353 -15.97 15.00 -0.89
N GLU A 354 -16.08 14.83 -2.21
CA GLU A 354 -16.19 13.53 -2.88
C GLU A 354 -15.00 12.62 -2.54
N THR A 355 -13.82 13.19 -2.25
CA THR A 355 -12.64 12.43 -1.80
C THR A 355 -12.91 11.69 -0.48
N ALA A 356 -13.63 12.31 0.46
CA ALA A 356 -14.00 11.71 1.74
C ALA A 356 -15.10 10.66 1.59
N GLU A 357 -16.07 10.91 0.72
CA GLU A 357 -17.15 9.97 0.44
C GLU A 357 -16.57 8.69 -0.18
N LYS A 358 -15.74 8.82 -1.23
CA LYS A 358 -15.08 7.70 -1.91
C LYS A 358 -14.19 6.88 -0.98
N MET A 359 -13.49 7.55 -0.05
CA MET A 359 -12.65 6.88 0.95
C MET A 359 -13.49 6.10 1.97
N ARG A 360 -14.64 6.66 2.39
CA ARG A 360 -15.56 5.99 3.33
C ARG A 360 -16.25 4.79 2.70
N VAL A 361 -16.75 4.97 1.48
CA VAL A 361 -17.51 3.96 0.74
C VAL A 361 -16.96 3.91 -0.68
N LYS A 362 -16.30 2.80 -1.03
CA LYS A 362 -15.61 2.64 -2.32
C LYS A 362 -16.50 2.90 -3.54
N ASP A 363 -17.81 2.76 -3.42
CA ASP A 363 -18.78 2.90 -4.53
C ASP A 363 -19.59 4.21 -4.51
N SER A 364 -19.32 5.14 -3.58
CA SER A 364 -20.16 6.35 -3.42
C SER A 364 -19.91 7.45 -4.46
N VAL A 365 -18.73 7.47 -5.08
CA VAL A 365 -18.34 8.44 -6.12
C VAL A 365 -17.69 7.67 -7.27
N GLU A 366 -18.00 8.04 -8.50
CA GLU A 366 -17.42 7.41 -9.69
C GLU A 366 -15.90 7.66 -9.76
N SER A 367 -15.11 6.59 -10.00
CA SER A 367 -13.68 6.74 -10.28
C SER A 367 -13.48 7.39 -11.66
N ASN A 368 -12.40 8.14 -11.85
CA ASN A 368 -12.04 8.80 -13.12
C ASN A 368 -12.93 9.95 -13.60
N GLY A 369 -13.96 10.36 -12.86
CA GLY A 369 -14.84 11.48 -13.26
C GLY A 369 -14.16 12.86 -13.42
N ILE A 370 -12.94 13.03 -12.87
CA ILE A 370 -12.11 14.24 -13.04
C ILE A 370 -11.36 14.24 -14.37
N TRP A 371 -11.19 13.09 -15.03
CA TRP A 371 -10.53 13.02 -16.32
C TRP A 371 -11.36 13.79 -17.35
N PRO A 372 -10.79 14.78 -18.06
CA PRO A 372 -11.52 15.43 -19.15
C PRO A 372 -11.77 14.37 -20.22
N ALA A 373 -13.03 13.96 -20.39
CA ALA A 373 -13.43 13.08 -21.47
C ALA A 373 -12.75 13.56 -22.76
N MET A 374 -12.02 12.68 -23.44
CA MET A 374 -11.51 12.96 -24.78
C MET A 374 -12.73 13.19 -25.66
N ALA A 375 -13.13 14.46 -25.82
CA ALA A 375 -14.32 14.84 -26.54
C ALA A 375 -14.24 14.29 -27.97
N PRO A 376 -15.15 13.40 -28.41
CA PRO A 376 -15.34 13.19 -29.82
C PRO A 376 -15.96 14.46 -30.40
N THR A 377 -15.29 15.03 -31.38
CA THR A 377 -15.72 16.18 -32.18
C THR A 377 -17.18 16.05 -32.65
N LEU A 378 -17.95 17.12 -32.39
CA LEU A 378 -19.15 17.57 -33.10
C LEU A 378 -20.33 16.58 -33.20
N PHE A 379 -21.37 16.80 -32.40
CA PHE A 379 -22.74 16.99 -32.89
C PHE A 379 -23.58 17.70 -31.83
N SER A 380 -23.93 18.97 -32.10
CA SER A 380 -25.07 19.60 -31.44
C SER A 380 -26.34 18.91 -31.93
N ILE A 381 -27.29 18.62 -31.04
CA ILE A 381 -28.71 19.00 -31.14
C ILE A 381 -29.57 18.26 -30.07
N PHE A 382 -30.42 19.06 -29.41
CA PHE A 382 -31.58 18.78 -28.54
C PHE A 382 -31.35 18.23 -27.11
N ALA A 383 -31.62 19.14 -26.16
CA ALA A 383 -31.98 18.82 -24.78
C ALA A 383 -33.25 17.97 -24.74
N LEU A 384 -33.13 16.73 -24.25
CA LEU A 384 -34.21 15.96 -23.63
C LEU A 384 -33.63 15.26 -22.39
N SER A 385 -34.46 15.22 -21.34
CA SER A 385 -34.17 14.73 -19.99
C SER A 385 -33.35 13.44 -19.96
N CYS A 386 -32.16 13.49 -19.39
CA CYS A 386 -31.29 12.32 -19.22
C CYS A 386 -31.69 11.58 -17.94
N THR A 387 -32.45 10.50 -18.07
CA THR A 387 -32.29 9.36 -17.17
C THR A 387 -31.00 8.68 -17.62
N ALA A 388 -29.96 8.68 -16.78
CA ALA A 388 -28.71 7.98 -17.07
C ALA A 388 -29.04 6.50 -17.28
N ALA A 389 -28.94 6.03 -18.51
CA ALA A 389 -28.99 4.60 -18.81
C ALA A 389 -27.64 4.00 -18.39
N ALA A 390 -27.66 2.94 -17.59
CA ALA A 390 -26.47 2.25 -17.14
C ALA A 390 -25.81 1.58 -18.35
N THR A 391 -24.55 1.90 -18.64
CA THR A 391 -23.82 1.33 -19.78
C THR A 391 -22.64 0.49 -19.31
N LEU A 392 -22.80 -0.83 -19.36
CA LEU A 392 -21.76 -1.83 -19.15
C LEU A 392 -20.71 -1.79 -20.28
N ASN A 393 -19.43 -1.95 -19.96
CA ASN A 393 -18.37 -2.14 -20.96
C ASN A 393 -17.50 -3.33 -20.58
N LEU A 394 -17.31 -4.27 -21.51
CA LEU A 394 -16.51 -5.46 -21.23
C LEU A 394 -15.02 -5.22 -21.42
N ASN A 395 -14.52 -4.17 -22.07
CA ASN A 395 -13.07 -3.89 -22.20
C ASN A 395 -12.59 -2.93 -21.10
N ILE A 396 -12.77 -3.33 -19.85
CA ILE A 396 -12.30 -2.61 -18.67
C ILE A 396 -11.33 -3.50 -17.88
N SER A 397 -10.47 -2.86 -17.08
CA SER A 397 -9.60 -3.55 -16.13
C SER A 397 -10.01 -3.15 -14.72
N GLY A 398 -10.39 -4.13 -13.90
CA GLY A 398 -10.92 -3.92 -12.56
C GLY A 398 -10.83 -5.17 -11.67
N PRO A 399 -11.11 -5.02 -10.36
CA PRO A 399 -10.94 -6.11 -9.39
C PRO A 399 -11.89 -7.30 -9.58
N SER A 400 -12.97 -7.13 -10.34
CA SER A 400 -13.98 -8.16 -10.64
C SER A 400 -14.00 -8.57 -12.12
N TRP A 401 -13.18 -7.96 -12.97
CA TRP A 401 -13.09 -8.29 -14.40
C TRP A 401 -11.81 -7.71 -15.02
N ASP A 402 -11.04 -8.55 -15.71
CA ASP A 402 -9.82 -8.12 -16.41
C ASP A 402 -9.56 -8.90 -17.72
N TYR A 403 -10.42 -9.86 -18.07
CA TYR A 403 -10.14 -10.86 -19.10
C TYR A 403 -9.92 -10.27 -20.51
N THR A 404 -10.80 -9.39 -20.97
CA THR A 404 -10.66 -8.74 -22.29
C THR A 404 -9.52 -7.73 -22.33
N ALA A 405 -9.33 -6.96 -21.25
CA ALA A 405 -8.32 -5.91 -21.14
C ALA A 405 -6.90 -6.45 -20.95
N ASN A 406 -6.76 -7.67 -20.43
CA ASN A 406 -5.49 -8.31 -20.13
C ASN A 406 -5.21 -9.52 -21.04
N ASP A 407 -6.11 -10.50 -21.10
CA ASP A 407 -5.87 -11.76 -21.83
C ASP A 407 -6.18 -11.69 -23.33
N LEU A 408 -7.08 -10.80 -23.76
CA LEU A 408 -7.45 -10.62 -25.17
C LEU A 408 -6.79 -9.41 -25.84
N ALA A 409 -6.42 -8.39 -25.07
CA ALA A 409 -6.01 -7.08 -25.57
C ALA A 409 -4.79 -7.09 -26.50
N ASP A 410 -3.88 -8.06 -26.31
CA ASP A 410 -2.62 -8.20 -27.05
C ASP A 410 -2.64 -9.39 -28.03
N THR A 411 -3.68 -10.22 -28.00
CA THR A 411 -3.81 -11.43 -28.82
C THR A 411 -4.79 -11.26 -29.99
N THR A 412 -5.69 -10.28 -29.90
CA THR A 412 -6.74 -10.00 -30.89
C THR A 412 -6.39 -8.79 -31.77
N SER A 413 -6.96 -8.77 -32.97
CA SER A 413 -6.82 -7.68 -33.93
C SER A 413 -7.45 -6.39 -33.41
N LEU A 414 -6.98 -5.24 -33.90
CA LEU A 414 -7.53 -3.94 -33.49
C LEU A 414 -9.02 -3.79 -33.85
N VAL A 415 -9.47 -4.40 -34.94
CA VAL A 415 -10.89 -4.40 -35.35
C VAL A 415 -11.73 -5.21 -34.36
N CYS A 416 -11.24 -6.38 -33.96
CA CYS A 416 -11.85 -7.20 -32.92
C CYS A 416 -11.90 -6.46 -31.57
N LYS A 417 -10.79 -5.82 -31.18
CA LYS A 417 -10.69 -5.00 -29.97
C LYS A 417 -11.69 -3.87 -29.92
N ASN A 418 -11.85 -3.13 -31.02
CA ASN A 418 -12.85 -2.08 -31.09
C ASN A 418 -14.27 -2.61 -30.94
N ALA A 419 -14.56 -3.81 -31.48
CA ALA A 419 -15.87 -4.42 -31.38
C ALA A 419 -16.20 -4.88 -29.95
N TYR A 420 -15.30 -5.62 -29.28
CA TYR A 420 -15.56 -6.06 -27.90
C TYR A 420 -15.43 -4.93 -26.86
N SER A 421 -14.93 -3.76 -27.25
CA SER A 421 -14.93 -2.53 -26.45
C SER A 421 -16.20 -1.71 -26.56
N ALA A 422 -17.18 -2.13 -27.37
CA ALA A 422 -18.46 -1.44 -27.47
C ALA A 422 -19.22 -1.50 -26.13
N SER A 423 -19.90 -0.40 -25.79
CA SER A 423 -20.77 -0.36 -24.62
C SER A 423 -22.04 -1.18 -24.85
N ILE A 424 -22.52 -1.80 -23.79
CA ILE A 424 -23.76 -2.58 -23.69
C ILE A 424 -24.67 -1.76 -22.77
N ASP A 425 -25.92 -1.52 -23.17
CA ASP A 425 -26.89 -0.73 -22.41
C ASP A 425 -27.53 -1.59 -21.32
N CYS A 426 -26.70 -2.03 -20.37
CA CYS A 426 -27.06 -2.92 -19.28
C CYS A 426 -26.45 -2.44 -17.97
N ASP A 427 -27.14 -2.73 -16.87
CA ASP A 427 -26.63 -2.49 -15.52
C ASP A 427 -25.42 -3.38 -15.20
N ASP A 428 -24.45 -2.83 -14.45
CA ASP A 428 -23.22 -3.52 -14.06
C ASP A 428 -23.44 -4.75 -13.16
N THR A 429 -24.65 -4.92 -12.62
CA THR A 429 -25.09 -6.15 -11.94
C THR A 429 -24.80 -7.39 -12.79
N LEU A 430 -24.95 -7.32 -14.13
CA LEU A 430 -24.67 -8.45 -15.02
C LEU A 430 -23.19 -8.87 -14.96
N LEU A 431 -22.28 -7.89 -14.96
CA LEU A 431 -20.85 -8.15 -14.86
C LEU A 431 -20.50 -8.82 -13.53
N LYS A 432 -21.13 -8.38 -12.44
CA LYS A 432 -20.92 -8.97 -11.13
C LYS A 432 -21.45 -10.39 -11.06
N ILE A 433 -22.62 -10.67 -11.63
CA ILE A 433 -23.17 -12.04 -11.72
C ILE A 433 -22.25 -12.98 -12.52
N VAL A 434 -21.63 -12.48 -13.60
CA VAL A 434 -20.78 -13.31 -14.46
C VAL A 434 -19.39 -13.55 -13.87
N ALA A 435 -18.78 -12.53 -13.26
CA ALA A 435 -17.34 -12.53 -12.99
C ALA A 435 -16.93 -12.17 -11.55
N SER A 436 -17.88 -11.84 -10.67
CA SER A 436 -17.57 -11.58 -9.27
C SER A 436 -17.53 -12.87 -8.47
N LEU A 437 -16.34 -13.32 -8.07
CA LEU A 437 -16.18 -14.26 -6.94
C LEU A 437 -16.27 -13.53 -5.59
N ASP A 438 -16.90 -12.36 -5.54
CA ASP A 438 -17.12 -11.62 -4.30
C ASP A 438 -18.10 -12.42 -3.43
N PRO A 439 -17.65 -13.01 -2.31
CA PRO A 439 -18.51 -13.79 -1.43
C PRO A 439 -19.55 -12.91 -0.74
N ASP A 440 -19.38 -11.58 -0.77
CA ASP A 440 -20.30 -10.60 -0.22
C ASP A 440 -21.25 -10.01 -1.28
N PHE A 441 -21.15 -10.43 -2.56
CA PHE A 441 -22.09 -10.03 -3.60
C PHE A 441 -23.39 -10.85 -3.51
N ASP A 442 -24.44 -10.17 -3.04
CA ASP A 442 -25.79 -10.71 -2.91
C ASP A 442 -26.80 -9.79 -3.62
N PRO A 443 -27.06 -10.00 -4.94
CA PRO A 443 -27.94 -9.12 -5.69
C PRO A 443 -29.37 -9.21 -5.16
N GLN A 444 -30.01 -8.06 -5.00
CA GLN A 444 -31.39 -7.95 -4.54
C GLN A 444 -32.35 -7.77 -5.72
N SER A 445 -33.66 -7.84 -5.46
CA SER A 445 -34.67 -7.69 -6.51
C SER A 445 -34.57 -6.37 -7.27
N ALA A 446 -34.14 -5.29 -6.62
CA ALA A 446 -33.94 -3.99 -7.26
C ALA A 446 -32.76 -4.00 -8.27
N ASP A 447 -31.71 -4.76 -7.99
CA ASP A 447 -30.56 -4.89 -8.89
C ASP A 447 -30.96 -5.69 -10.14
N LEU A 448 -31.74 -6.75 -9.96
CA LEU A 448 -32.32 -7.51 -11.08
C LEU A 448 -33.32 -6.68 -11.87
N GLU A 449 -34.15 -5.85 -11.22
CA GLU A 449 -35.09 -4.96 -11.91
C GLU A 449 -34.35 -3.92 -12.78
N ALA A 450 -33.26 -3.35 -12.28
CA ALA A 450 -32.43 -2.41 -13.04
C ALA A 450 -31.72 -3.08 -14.23
N MET A 451 -31.25 -4.31 -14.05
CA MET A 451 -30.54 -5.07 -15.07
C MET A 451 -31.48 -5.67 -16.14
N CYS A 452 -32.59 -6.27 -15.72
CA CYS A 452 -33.49 -7.08 -16.56
C CYS A 452 -34.42 -6.24 -17.44
N THR A 453 -33.82 -5.39 -18.27
CA THR A 453 -34.50 -4.52 -19.22
C THR A 453 -34.32 -5.03 -20.65
N THR A 454 -35.27 -4.71 -21.53
CA THR A 454 -35.14 -5.05 -22.97
C THR A 454 -33.97 -4.32 -23.63
N ALA A 455 -33.60 -3.14 -23.11
CA ALA A 455 -32.42 -2.40 -23.58
C ALA A 455 -31.13 -3.20 -23.32
N CYS A 456 -31.01 -3.81 -22.13
CA CYS A 456 -29.92 -4.72 -21.82
C CYS A 456 -29.90 -5.93 -22.75
N SER A 457 -31.02 -6.64 -22.90
CA SER A 457 -31.07 -7.84 -23.75
C SER A 457 -30.73 -7.54 -25.21
N ASP A 458 -31.29 -6.45 -25.76
CA ASP A 458 -31.13 -6.09 -27.17
C ASP A 458 -29.71 -5.59 -27.46
N SER A 459 -29.16 -4.75 -26.58
CA SER A 459 -27.79 -4.25 -26.73
C SER A 459 -26.75 -5.35 -26.56
N LEU A 460 -26.98 -6.31 -25.66
CA LEU A 460 -26.10 -7.47 -25.47
C LEU A 460 -26.14 -8.42 -26.68
N ALA A 461 -27.33 -8.64 -27.25
CA ALA A 461 -27.45 -9.41 -28.50
C ALA A 461 -26.77 -8.73 -29.69
N GLN A 462 -26.90 -7.41 -29.78
CA GLN A 462 -26.22 -6.63 -30.81
C GLN A 462 -24.70 -6.64 -30.61
N TYR A 463 -24.22 -6.53 -29.37
CA TYR A 463 -22.81 -6.65 -29.01
C TYR A 463 -22.21 -7.99 -29.47
N VAL A 464 -22.85 -9.11 -29.12
CA VAL A 464 -22.37 -10.46 -29.52
C VAL A 464 -22.29 -10.60 -31.03
N LYS A 465 -23.31 -10.12 -31.74
CA LYS A 465 -23.35 -10.12 -33.20
C LYS A 465 -22.21 -9.31 -33.82
N ASP A 466 -21.93 -8.13 -33.29
CA ASP A 466 -20.88 -7.23 -33.81
C ASP A 466 -19.48 -7.78 -33.52
N VAL A 467 -19.26 -8.33 -32.32
CA VAL A 467 -18.01 -9.01 -31.97
C VAL A 467 -17.78 -10.21 -32.88
N ASN A 468 -18.80 -11.05 -33.10
CA ASN A 468 -18.70 -12.21 -33.98
C ASN A 468 -18.39 -11.82 -35.44
N ALA A 469 -18.95 -10.70 -35.91
CA ALA A 469 -18.67 -10.18 -37.26
C ALA A 469 -17.25 -9.61 -37.40
N ALA A 470 -16.75 -8.92 -36.36
CA ALA A 470 -15.48 -8.21 -36.37
C ALA A 470 -14.25 -9.09 -36.06
N CYS A 471 -14.40 -10.07 -35.18
CA CYS A 471 -13.32 -10.95 -34.69
C CYS A 471 -13.15 -12.18 -35.58
N ASN A 472 -12.75 -11.97 -36.83
CA ASN A 472 -12.65 -13.02 -37.85
C ASN A 472 -11.24 -13.23 -38.40
N GLN A 473 -10.23 -12.54 -37.87
CA GLN A 473 -8.85 -12.67 -38.34
C GLN A 473 -8.12 -13.85 -37.66
N PRO A 474 -7.09 -14.42 -38.29
CA PRO A 474 -6.22 -15.41 -37.65
C PRO A 474 -5.62 -14.83 -36.35
N GLY A 475 -5.94 -15.46 -35.21
CA GLY A 475 -5.52 -14.99 -33.89
C GLY A 475 -6.65 -14.37 -33.06
N ASP A 476 -7.78 -14.01 -33.67
CA ASP A 476 -8.98 -13.52 -32.97
C ASP A 476 -9.71 -14.66 -32.25
N LEU A 477 -9.09 -15.18 -31.18
CA LEU A 477 -9.62 -16.27 -30.38
C LEU A 477 -9.60 -15.89 -28.90
N ALA A 478 -10.65 -16.28 -28.20
CA ALA A 478 -10.72 -16.25 -26.75
C ALA A 478 -9.86 -17.37 -26.14
N ASN A 479 -9.10 -17.02 -25.11
CA ASN A 479 -8.28 -17.93 -24.33
C ASN A 479 -9.13 -18.73 -23.32
N VAL A 480 -9.24 -20.04 -23.53
CA VAL A 480 -9.91 -20.95 -22.60
C VAL A 480 -8.89 -21.58 -21.66
N ALA A 481 -9.23 -21.68 -20.37
CA ALA A 481 -8.37 -22.24 -19.35
C ALA A 481 -8.03 -23.72 -19.62
N SER A 482 -6.75 -24.05 -19.53
CA SER A 482 -6.22 -25.41 -19.61
C SER A 482 -5.09 -25.57 -18.58
N GLY A 483 -5.44 -26.09 -17.41
CA GLY A 483 -4.56 -26.05 -16.24
C GLY A 483 -4.27 -24.60 -15.84
N ASN A 484 -2.99 -24.23 -15.71
CA ASN A 484 -2.58 -22.87 -15.31
C ASN A 484 -2.28 -21.95 -16.51
N LYS A 485 -2.86 -22.21 -17.69
CA LYS A 485 -2.61 -21.44 -18.92
C LYS A 485 -3.90 -21.21 -19.69
N GLY A 486 -4.05 -20.03 -20.29
CA GLY A 486 -5.05 -19.77 -21.32
C GLY A 486 -4.57 -20.27 -22.68
N ILE A 487 -5.42 -21.00 -23.40
CA ILE A 487 -5.15 -21.46 -24.76
C ILE A 487 -6.18 -20.84 -25.71
N PRO A 488 -5.77 -20.18 -26.80
CA PRO A 488 -6.71 -19.59 -27.76
C PRO A 488 -7.51 -20.70 -28.45
N GLN A 489 -8.80 -20.82 -28.11
CA GLN A 489 -9.62 -21.96 -28.49
C GLN A 489 -11.05 -21.58 -28.91
N ALA A 490 -11.66 -20.59 -28.25
CA ALA A 490 -13.05 -20.22 -28.48
C ALA A 490 -13.16 -18.96 -29.37
N SER A 491 -14.33 -18.72 -29.97
CA SER A 491 -14.61 -17.43 -30.63
C SER A 491 -14.55 -16.31 -29.58
N VAL A 492 -14.07 -15.11 -29.94
CA VAL A 492 -14.12 -13.96 -29.03
C VAL A 492 -15.56 -13.60 -28.63
N ALA A 493 -16.54 -13.86 -29.51
CA ALA A 493 -17.95 -13.66 -29.22
C ALA A 493 -18.46 -14.49 -28.03
N THR A 494 -17.82 -15.63 -27.75
CA THR A 494 -18.14 -16.51 -26.60
C THR A 494 -18.16 -15.74 -25.28
N VAL A 495 -17.31 -14.71 -25.15
CA VAL A 495 -17.30 -13.85 -23.96
C VAL A 495 -18.66 -13.19 -23.74
N GLY A 496 -19.22 -12.56 -24.77
CA GLY A 496 -20.55 -11.95 -24.67
C GLY A 496 -21.69 -12.98 -24.61
N GLU A 497 -21.52 -14.15 -25.23
CA GLU A 497 -22.51 -15.24 -25.16
C GLU A 497 -22.67 -15.77 -23.72
N VAL A 498 -21.58 -15.82 -22.93
CA VAL A 498 -21.67 -16.17 -21.49
C VAL A 498 -22.50 -15.13 -20.73
N PHE A 499 -22.33 -13.84 -21.04
CA PHE A 499 -23.14 -12.77 -20.46
C PHE A 499 -24.62 -12.90 -20.88
N GLN A 500 -24.91 -13.27 -22.13
CA GLN A 500 -26.29 -13.53 -22.58
C GLN A 500 -26.94 -14.67 -21.80
N TYR A 501 -26.20 -15.77 -21.62
CA TYR A 501 -26.66 -16.90 -20.83
C TYR A 501 -26.96 -16.49 -19.38
N LYS A 502 -26.03 -15.77 -18.73
CA LYS A 502 -26.20 -15.31 -17.34
C LYS A 502 -27.29 -14.26 -17.15
N TYR A 503 -27.49 -13.39 -18.14
CA TYR A 503 -28.64 -12.49 -18.17
C TYR A 503 -29.95 -13.28 -18.20
N GLY A 504 -30.09 -14.25 -19.10
CA GLY A 504 -31.31 -15.07 -19.18
C GLY A 504 -31.56 -15.90 -17.92
N GLU A 505 -30.51 -16.39 -17.26
CA GLU A 505 -30.59 -17.12 -15.99
C GLU A 505 -31.07 -16.21 -14.85
N ALA A 506 -30.48 -15.01 -14.74
CA ALA A 506 -30.79 -14.06 -13.68
C ALA A 506 -32.18 -13.40 -13.84
N CYS A 507 -32.59 -13.15 -15.09
CA CYS A 507 -33.84 -12.48 -15.42
C CYS A 507 -35.03 -13.42 -15.60
N ALA A 508 -34.86 -14.73 -15.40
CA ALA A 508 -35.98 -15.67 -15.40
C ALA A 508 -36.94 -15.37 -14.23
N MET A 509 -38.23 -15.32 -14.52
CA MET A 509 -39.28 -14.98 -13.54
C MET A 509 -40.32 -16.08 -13.41
N ASN A 510 -40.87 -16.22 -12.20
CA ASN A 510 -42.08 -17.00 -11.95
C ASN A 510 -43.13 -16.09 -11.28
N GLY A 511 -44.12 -15.64 -12.07
CA GLY A 511 -45.02 -14.58 -11.64
C GLY A 511 -44.28 -13.23 -11.55
N SER A 512 -44.20 -12.65 -10.35
CA SER A 512 -43.49 -11.39 -10.09
C SER A 512 -42.09 -11.58 -9.51
N ASP A 513 -41.69 -12.81 -9.20
CA ASP A 513 -40.45 -13.08 -8.46
C ASP A 513 -39.37 -13.61 -9.39
N TYR A 514 -38.13 -13.17 -9.18
CA TYR A 514 -36.97 -13.67 -9.90
C TYR A 514 -36.58 -15.05 -9.40
N CYS A 515 -36.48 -16.00 -10.33
CA CYS A 515 -36.00 -17.36 -10.05
C CYS A 515 -34.61 -17.31 -9.41
N PHE A 516 -33.75 -16.41 -9.88
CA PHE A 516 -32.38 -16.22 -9.39
C PHE A 516 -32.27 -15.98 -7.88
N LEU A 517 -33.24 -15.32 -7.25
CA LEU A 517 -33.23 -15.05 -5.80
C LEU A 517 -33.81 -16.19 -4.96
N THR A 518 -34.55 -17.10 -5.60
CA THR A 518 -35.30 -18.15 -4.91
C THR A 518 -34.53 -19.48 -4.89
N TYR A 519 -33.71 -19.73 -5.91
CA TYR A 519 -33.02 -20.99 -6.11
C TYR A 519 -31.67 -21.21 -5.41
N PRO A 520 -30.82 -20.20 -5.08
CA PRO A 520 -29.43 -20.44 -4.69
C PRO A 520 -29.26 -21.23 -3.38
N ASP A 521 -30.28 -21.25 -2.52
CA ASP A 521 -30.25 -21.97 -1.23
C ASP A 521 -31.02 -23.30 -1.20
N SER A 522 -31.64 -23.70 -2.32
CA SER A 522 -32.41 -24.95 -2.37
C SER A 522 -31.55 -26.13 -2.84
N SER A 523 -31.80 -27.35 -2.35
CA SER A 523 -31.18 -28.57 -2.91
C SER A 523 -31.66 -28.94 -4.33
N ASP A 524 -32.31 -27.99 -5.01
CA ASP A 524 -33.21 -28.21 -6.14
C ASP A 524 -32.78 -27.44 -7.39
N TRP A 525 -31.77 -26.56 -7.29
CA TRP A 525 -31.38 -25.53 -8.28
C TRP A 525 -30.90 -26.00 -9.66
N ALA A 526 -30.76 -27.31 -9.88
CA ALA A 526 -30.55 -27.90 -11.20
C ALA A 526 -30.99 -29.37 -11.20
N ARG A 527 -32.14 -29.69 -10.59
CA ARG A 527 -32.65 -31.06 -10.59
C ARG A 527 -33.09 -31.45 -12.00
N ILE A 528 -32.58 -32.58 -12.49
CA ILE A 528 -32.96 -33.14 -13.79
C ILE A 528 -34.42 -33.59 -13.86
N GLY A 529 -35.04 -33.90 -12.70
CA GLY A 529 -36.44 -34.31 -12.59
C GLY A 529 -37.23 -33.30 -11.77
N PHE A 530 -38.05 -32.51 -12.45
CA PHE A 530 -38.90 -31.47 -11.88
C PHE A 530 -40.32 -31.57 -12.47
N PRO A 531 -41.35 -31.13 -11.74
CA PRO A 531 -42.71 -31.14 -12.28
C PRO A 531 -42.86 -30.06 -13.36
N CYS A 532 -43.67 -30.31 -14.39
CA CYS A 532 -43.84 -29.38 -15.52
C CYS A 532 -44.46 -28.03 -15.17
N ASN A 533 -44.98 -27.86 -13.95
CA ASN A 533 -45.45 -26.57 -13.44
C ASN A 533 -44.35 -25.77 -12.72
N ASP A 534 -43.12 -26.30 -12.63
CA ASP A 534 -41.95 -25.56 -12.17
C ASP A 534 -41.42 -24.66 -13.30
N THR A 535 -42.01 -23.47 -13.38
CA THR A 535 -41.70 -22.45 -14.39
C THR A 535 -40.24 -22.01 -14.39
N CYS A 536 -39.57 -22.03 -13.23
CA CYS A 536 -38.17 -21.63 -13.12
C CYS A 536 -37.23 -22.72 -13.62
N ALA A 537 -37.48 -23.99 -13.27
CA ALA A 537 -36.70 -25.10 -13.79
C ALA A 537 -36.84 -25.23 -15.32
N VAL A 538 -38.05 -25.06 -15.86
CA VAL A 538 -38.26 -25.04 -17.32
C VAL A 538 -37.43 -23.94 -17.99
N GLN A 539 -37.52 -22.69 -17.51
CA GLN A 539 -36.77 -21.56 -18.07
C GLN A 539 -35.26 -21.72 -17.94
N PHE A 540 -34.77 -22.28 -16.83
CA PHE A 540 -33.34 -22.54 -16.63
C PHE A 540 -32.77 -23.45 -17.74
N TYR A 541 -33.42 -24.59 -17.98
CA TYR A 541 -32.96 -25.53 -19.00
C TYR A 541 -33.22 -25.04 -20.43
N GLN A 542 -34.28 -24.26 -20.68
CA GLN A 542 -34.48 -23.58 -21.96
C GLN A 542 -33.39 -22.55 -22.24
N ASN A 543 -33.08 -21.69 -21.27
CA ASN A 543 -32.03 -20.69 -21.40
C ASN A 543 -30.65 -21.35 -21.64
N ALA A 544 -30.33 -22.42 -20.90
CA ALA A 544 -29.11 -23.17 -21.13
C ALA A 544 -29.08 -23.87 -22.51
N HIS A 545 -30.23 -24.27 -23.05
CA HIS A 545 -30.31 -24.89 -24.37
C HIS A 545 -30.17 -23.88 -25.51
N ASP A 546 -30.82 -22.73 -25.38
CA ASP A 546 -30.93 -21.76 -26.46
C ASP A 546 -29.70 -20.83 -26.55
N GLN A 547 -28.96 -20.67 -25.44
CA GLN A 547 -27.79 -19.80 -25.38
C GLN A 547 -26.48 -20.60 -25.51
N PRO A 548 -25.67 -20.41 -26.57
CA PRO A 548 -24.42 -21.15 -26.77
C PRO A 548 -23.38 -20.88 -25.68
N GLY A 549 -23.45 -19.73 -25.01
CA GLY A 549 -22.60 -19.38 -23.87
C GLY A 549 -22.75 -20.31 -22.67
N SER A 550 -23.83 -21.11 -22.59
CA SER A 550 -24.05 -22.08 -21.52
C SER A 550 -23.01 -23.20 -21.47
N ALA A 551 -22.22 -23.40 -22.53
CA ALA A 551 -21.11 -24.35 -22.57
C ALA A 551 -19.85 -23.84 -21.82
N TYR A 552 -19.84 -22.57 -21.41
CA TYR A 552 -18.72 -21.92 -20.76
C TYR A 552 -19.14 -21.22 -19.47
N TRP A 553 -18.16 -20.88 -18.66
CA TRP A 553 -18.32 -20.03 -17.48
C TRP A 553 -17.00 -19.31 -17.18
N PHE A 554 -17.05 -18.27 -16.34
CA PHE A 554 -15.85 -17.61 -15.84
C PHE A 554 -15.51 -18.14 -14.45
N ASP A 555 -14.33 -18.74 -14.30
CA ASP A 555 -13.72 -19.04 -13.01
C ASP A 555 -12.75 -17.91 -12.68
N TYR A 556 -13.18 -16.99 -11.81
CA TYR A 556 -12.52 -15.71 -11.62
C TYR A 556 -12.42 -14.94 -12.94
N PHE A 557 -11.21 -14.63 -13.42
CA PHE A 557 -11.00 -13.97 -14.72
C PHE A 557 -10.80 -14.95 -15.88
N TYR A 558 -10.86 -16.27 -15.65
CA TYR A 558 -10.54 -17.25 -16.68
C TYR A 558 -11.80 -17.86 -17.31
N LEU A 559 -11.96 -17.67 -18.62
CA LEU A 559 -12.97 -18.37 -19.41
C LEU A 559 -12.67 -19.88 -19.39
N SER A 560 -13.62 -20.68 -18.93
CA SER A 560 -13.47 -22.12 -18.73
C SER A 560 -14.62 -22.89 -19.38
N ASN A 561 -14.35 -24.11 -19.84
CA ASN A 561 -15.41 -25.02 -20.27
C ASN A 561 -16.23 -25.47 -19.04
N GLN A 562 -17.51 -25.74 -19.27
CA GLN A 562 -18.32 -26.40 -18.26
C GLN A 562 -17.84 -27.81 -17.95
N SER A 563 -18.23 -28.31 -16.77
CA SER A 563 -17.86 -29.66 -16.32
C SER A 563 -18.68 -30.76 -17.00
N SER A 564 -18.16 -31.99 -17.03
CA SER A 564 -18.94 -33.15 -17.45
C SER A 564 -20.17 -33.41 -16.57
N TYR A 565 -20.16 -32.94 -15.32
CA TYR A 565 -21.34 -32.94 -14.46
C TYR A 565 -22.44 -32.02 -15.00
N TRP A 566 -22.06 -30.81 -15.44
CA TRP A 566 -22.97 -29.87 -16.07
C TRP A 566 -23.60 -30.44 -17.33
N GLU A 567 -22.80 -31.01 -18.24
CA GLU A 567 -23.29 -31.61 -19.48
C GLU A 567 -24.36 -32.69 -19.23
N ASN A 568 -24.11 -33.58 -18.25
CA ASN A 568 -25.05 -34.63 -17.88
C ASN A 568 -26.32 -34.07 -17.22
N THR A 569 -26.18 -33.07 -16.37
CA THR A 569 -27.30 -32.40 -15.67
C THR A 569 -28.18 -31.65 -16.66
N PHE A 570 -27.56 -30.89 -17.56
CA PHE A 570 -28.23 -30.17 -18.62
C PHE A 570 -28.99 -31.13 -19.56
N ALA A 571 -28.32 -32.20 -20.04
CA ALA A 571 -28.97 -33.19 -20.90
C ALA A 571 -30.17 -33.88 -20.23
N GLY A 572 -30.05 -34.24 -18.95
CA GLY A 572 -31.13 -34.85 -18.18
C GLY A 572 -32.31 -33.90 -17.96
N GLY A 573 -32.04 -32.64 -17.60
CA GLY A 573 -33.08 -31.64 -17.40
C GLY A 573 -33.78 -31.22 -18.69
N TRP A 574 -33.04 -31.08 -19.80
CA TRP A 574 -33.61 -30.81 -21.12
C TRP A 574 -34.57 -31.91 -21.57
N GLN A 575 -34.23 -33.18 -21.29
CA GLN A 575 -35.14 -34.29 -21.55
C GLN A 575 -36.48 -34.12 -20.80
N THR A 576 -36.46 -33.59 -19.58
CA THR A 576 -37.66 -33.28 -18.80
C THR A 576 -38.43 -32.10 -19.39
N VAL A 577 -37.77 -31.03 -19.85
CA VAL A 577 -38.43 -29.91 -20.58
C VAL A 577 -39.19 -30.41 -21.81
N VAL A 578 -38.56 -31.28 -22.61
CA VAL A 578 -39.19 -31.90 -23.78
C VAL A 578 -40.41 -32.75 -23.38
N GLN A 579 -40.33 -33.50 -22.28
CA GLN A 579 -41.47 -34.29 -21.75
C GLN A 579 -42.62 -33.40 -21.27
N CYS A 580 -42.32 -32.19 -20.79
CA CYS A 580 -43.32 -31.21 -20.40
C CYS A 580 -44.04 -30.56 -21.59
N GLY A 581 -43.55 -30.77 -22.82
CA GLY A 581 -44.11 -30.19 -24.05
C GLY A 581 -43.59 -28.80 -24.37
N ASP A 582 -42.66 -28.28 -23.56
CA ASP A 582 -42.04 -26.96 -23.70
C ASP A 582 -40.67 -27.01 -24.40
N GLY A 583 -40.18 -28.21 -24.69
CA GLY A 583 -39.06 -28.44 -25.60
C GLY A 583 -39.61 -28.78 -26.98
N GLY A 584 -39.22 -28.04 -28.01
CA GLY A 584 -39.65 -28.28 -29.40
C GLY A 584 -39.34 -29.69 -29.91
N SER A 585 -39.58 -29.96 -31.20
CA SER A 585 -39.38 -31.30 -31.80
C SER A 585 -37.91 -31.76 -31.94
N ASP A 586 -36.93 -31.01 -31.42
CA ASP A 586 -35.51 -31.35 -31.46
C ASP A 586 -35.07 -32.09 -30.19
N VAL A 587 -35.00 -33.42 -30.25
CA VAL A 587 -34.32 -34.27 -29.26
C VAL A 587 -32.84 -34.46 -29.64
N SER A 588 -32.25 -33.45 -30.26
CA SER A 588 -30.87 -33.45 -30.74
C SER A 588 -30.00 -32.76 -29.68
N VAL A 589 -29.17 -33.51 -28.97
CA VAL A 589 -28.08 -32.91 -28.18
C VAL A 589 -27.17 -32.19 -29.18
N SER A 590 -27.24 -30.87 -29.23
CA SER A 590 -26.22 -30.04 -29.87
C SER A 590 -24.92 -30.26 -29.11
N SER A 591 -24.19 -31.32 -29.46
CA SER A 591 -22.85 -31.55 -28.98
C SER A 591 -22.02 -30.33 -29.36
N ALA A 592 -21.68 -29.52 -28.37
CA ALA A 592 -20.62 -28.52 -28.43
C ALA A 592 -19.27 -29.25 -28.57
N SER A 593 -19.10 -29.97 -29.68
CA SER A 593 -17.83 -30.58 -30.05
C SER A 593 -16.99 -29.50 -30.71
N VAL A 594 -15.93 -29.09 -30.00
CA VAL A 594 -14.83 -28.26 -30.47
C VAL A 594 -14.30 -28.83 -31.80
N SER A 595 -14.63 -28.18 -32.92
CA SER A 595 -14.03 -28.48 -34.21
C SER A 595 -12.81 -27.59 -34.40
N ALA A 596 -11.64 -28.12 -34.05
CA ALA A 596 -10.36 -27.55 -34.42
C ALA A 596 -10.12 -27.75 -35.92
N THR A 597 -10.29 -26.70 -36.72
CA THR A 597 -9.79 -26.66 -38.11
C THR A 597 -8.31 -26.32 -38.11
N ALA A 598 -7.48 -27.35 -37.94
CA ALA A 598 -6.05 -27.31 -38.27
C ALA A 598 -5.89 -27.36 -39.80
N ALA A 599 -5.56 -26.24 -40.44
CA ALA A 599 -5.02 -26.23 -41.78
C ALA A 599 -3.50 -26.50 -41.72
N ALA A 600 -3.13 -27.77 -41.79
CA ALA A 600 -1.76 -28.19 -42.06
C ALA A 600 -1.45 -28.00 -43.56
N SER A 601 -0.35 -27.32 -43.87
CA SER A 601 0.34 -27.40 -45.16
C SER A 601 1.84 -27.18 -44.95
N ASP A 602 2.52 -28.27 -44.59
CA ASP A 602 3.64 -28.82 -45.34
C ASP A 602 4.85 -27.90 -45.64
N ARG A 603 5.97 -28.05 -44.91
CA ARG A 603 7.21 -28.69 -45.42
C ARG A 603 8.44 -28.48 -44.53
N SER A 604 9.03 -29.63 -44.17
CA SER A 604 10.46 -29.98 -44.23
C SER A 604 11.51 -29.21 -43.41
N ALA A 605 12.11 -29.99 -42.51
CA ALA A 605 13.44 -29.89 -41.92
C ALA A 605 14.55 -29.23 -42.78
N LEU A 606 15.41 -28.44 -42.11
CA LEU A 606 16.87 -28.65 -42.12
C LEU A 606 17.53 -27.95 -40.92
N SER A 607 18.36 -28.69 -40.20
CA SER A 607 19.33 -28.22 -39.21
C SER A 607 20.48 -27.44 -39.87
N THR A 608 21.01 -26.42 -39.22
CA THR A 608 22.47 -26.15 -39.12
C THR A 608 22.75 -25.03 -38.11
N ASP A 609 23.69 -25.31 -37.21
CA ASP A 609 24.44 -24.33 -36.41
C ASP A 609 25.17 -23.31 -37.30
N ALA A 610 25.28 -22.06 -36.83
CA ALA A 610 26.43 -21.21 -37.08
C ALA A 610 26.43 -19.99 -36.12
N GLU A 611 27.41 -19.98 -35.23
CA GLU A 611 27.96 -18.74 -34.65
C GLU A 611 28.45 -17.81 -35.76
N VAL A 612 28.16 -16.50 -35.67
CA VAL A 612 29.09 -15.46 -36.14
C VAL A 612 28.99 -14.23 -35.21
N SER A 613 30.10 -13.98 -34.54
CA SER A 613 30.49 -12.70 -33.95
C SER A 613 30.87 -11.71 -35.05
N LEU A 614 30.49 -10.42 -34.92
CA LEU A 614 31.30 -9.31 -35.43
C LEU A 614 30.91 -7.96 -34.82
N SER A 615 31.91 -7.39 -34.15
CA SER A 615 32.10 -5.99 -33.79
C SER A 615 31.99 -5.01 -34.96
N ALA A 616 31.54 -3.77 -34.68
CA ALA A 616 32.15 -2.50 -35.12
C ALA A 616 31.27 -1.30 -34.67
N THR A 617 31.68 -0.54 -33.64
CA THR A 617 32.33 0.79 -33.68
C THR A 617 31.49 2.02 -34.10
N THR A 618 31.29 2.90 -33.09
CA THR A 618 31.44 4.39 -33.06
C THR A 618 30.57 5.33 -33.91
N ALA A 619 29.89 6.24 -33.21
CA ALA A 619 30.03 7.72 -33.29
C ALA A 619 29.37 8.34 -32.02
N ILE A 620 30.11 8.83 -31.03
CA ILE A 620 30.53 10.24 -30.82
C ILE A 620 29.39 11.25 -31.03
N TRP A 621 28.93 11.89 -29.95
CA TRP A 621 28.83 13.35 -29.81
C TRP A 621 29.02 13.74 -28.34
N THR A 622 30.07 14.51 -28.10
CA THR A 622 30.43 15.21 -26.86
C THR A 622 29.73 16.56 -26.78
N ALA A 623 29.25 16.94 -25.60
CA ALA A 623 29.31 18.34 -25.14
C ALA A 623 29.26 18.37 -23.60
N ALA A 624 30.43 18.59 -23.00
CA ALA A 624 30.60 19.06 -21.64
C ALA A 624 31.53 20.28 -21.70
N ALA A 625 31.17 21.33 -20.98
CA ALA A 625 32.07 22.35 -20.46
C ALA A 625 31.33 22.93 -19.25
N ALA A 626 31.76 22.84 -17.99
CA ALA A 626 33.05 22.95 -17.31
C ALA A 626 32.91 24.10 -16.31
N ALA A 627 33.33 23.82 -15.08
CA ALA A 627 33.23 24.64 -13.89
C ALA A 627 34.25 25.77 -13.86
N THR A 628 33.99 26.77 -13.00
CA THR A 628 35.05 27.53 -12.33
C THR A 628 34.62 27.95 -10.92
N THR A 629 35.63 28.19 -10.09
CA THR A 629 35.72 28.09 -8.64
C THR A 629 35.61 29.43 -7.88
N SER A 630 35.49 29.27 -6.55
CA SER A 630 36.15 30.01 -5.44
C SER A 630 35.63 31.38 -4.93
N ALA A 631 35.20 31.32 -3.65
CA ALA A 631 35.53 32.16 -2.47
C ALA A 631 35.31 33.69 -2.47
N GLU A 632 34.56 34.22 -1.49
CA GLU A 632 35.11 34.87 -0.27
C GLU A 632 34.03 35.40 0.69
N THR A 633 34.46 35.49 1.95
CA THR A 633 33.89 35.94 3.23
C THR A 633 33.18 37.30 3.28
N THR A 634 32.16 37.44 4.16
CA THR A 634 32.11 38.54 5.15
C THR A 634 31.06 38.30 6.23
N ALA A 635 31.47 38.57 7.48
CA ALA A 635 30.68 38.52 8.69
C ALA A 635 29.86 39.80 8.89
N LEU A 636 28.70 39.70 9.55
CA LEU A 636 28.08 40.81 10.27
C LEU A 636 27.44 40.31 11.58
N THR A 637 28.03 40.79 12.67
CA THR A 637 27.57 40.77 14.06
C THR A 637 26.33 41.64 14.27
N ALA A 638 25.38 41.17 15.09
CA ALA A 638 24.56 42.04 15.93
C ALA A 638 24.13 41.27 17.19
N GLY A 639 24.57 41.75 18.35
CA GLY A 639 24.14 41.25 19.65
C GLY A 639 22.89 41.95 20.16
N SER A 640 22.17 41.30 21.07
CA SER A 640 21.25 41.94 22.00
C SER A 640 20.98 41.00 23.18
N THR A 641 21.51 41.38 24.34
CA THR A 641 21.22 40.88 25.68
C THR A 641 19.97 41.56 26.26
N ILE A 642 19.09 40.80 26.92
CA ILE A 642 18.22 41.08 28.08
C ILE A 642 17.69 39.68 28.47
N GLY A 643 17.61 39.17 29.69
CA GLY A 643 17.52 39.72 31.04
C GLY A 643 16.49 38.84 31.78
N SER A 644 16.92 38.21 32.87
CA SER A 644 16.31 37.07 33.57
C SER A 644 14.88 37.26 34.10
N SER A 645 14.15 36.14 34.25
CA SER A 645 13.37 35.86 35.47
C SER A 645 13.06 34.37 35.59
N ALA A 646 13.53 33.78 36.70
CA ALA A 646 13.30 32.40 37.08
C ALA A 646 12.03 32.32 37.95
N ILE A 647 11.15 31.36 37.66
CA ILE A 647 10.15 30.87 38.61
C ILE A 647 10.36 29.36 38.67
N ALA A 648 10.76 28.90 39.86
CA ALA A 648 10.95 27.50 40.17
C ALA A 648 9.59 26.83 40.39
N ALA A 649 9.30 25.79 39.62
CA ALA A 649 8.29 24.79 39.95
C ALA A 649 8.92 23.41 39.83
N THR A 650 8.91 22.71 40.96
CA THR A 650 9.47 21.39 41.24
C THR A 650 8.83 20.31 40.36
N ALA A 651 9.60 19.75 39.41
CA ALA A 651 9.23 18.54 38.68
C ALA A 651 10.17 17.38 39.04
N SER A 652 9.57 16.25 39.40
CA SER A 652 10.24 15.03 39.85
C SER A 652 11.13 14.43 38.75
N ARG A 653 12.39 14.21 39.09
CA ARG A 653 13.43 13.63 38.22
C ARG A 653 13.13 12.16 37.94
N ALA A 654 12.72 11.82 36.72
CA ALA A 654 12.76 10.46 36.20
C ALA A 654 14.19 10.16 35.72
N THR A 655 14.87 9.22 36.37
CA THR A 655 16.21 8.74 35.99
C THR A 655 16.08 7.66 34.91
N SER A 656 16.39 8.00 33.66
CA SER A 656 16.76 7.03 32.63
C SER A 656 18.16 6.48 32.95
N GLY A 657 18.30 5.15 32.92
CA GLY A 657 19.48 4.43 33.38
C GLY A 657 20.62 4.36 32.36
N ALA A 658 21.08 5.50 31.85
CA ALA A 658 22.33 5.56 31.07
C ALA A 658 23.50 5.88 32.03
N ALA A 659 24.25 4.86 32.44
CA ALA A 659 25.48 5.03 33.22
C ALA A 659 26.70 4.56 32.41
N ARG A 660 27.63 5.47 32.12
CA ARG A 660 29.02 5.12 31.76
C ARG A 660 29.76 4.76 33.05
N LEU A 661 30.23 3.52 33.17
CA LEU A 661 31.22 3.14 34.18
C LEU A 661 32.59 3.68 33.72
N MET A 662 33.04 4.78 34.34
CA MET A 662 34.44 5.20 34.32
C MET A 662 35.15 4.49 35.47
N LEU A 663 36.11 3.61 35.16
CA LEU A 663 36.98 2.98 36.15
C LEU A 663 37.89 4.04 36.82
N PRO A 664 38.05 4.04 38.16
CA PRO A 664 39.01 4.91 38.81
C PRO A 664 40.42 4.30 38.71
N PHE A 665 41.36 5.06 38.15
CA PHE A 665 42.79 4.81 38.29
C PHE A 665 43.28 5.45 39.59
N VAL A 666 43.71 4.62 40.55
CA VAL A 666 44.59 4.95 41.68
C VAL A 666 45.50 3.73 41.78
N GLY A 667 46.81 3.72 41.56
CA GLY A 667 47.85 4.72 41.72
C GLY A 667 48.87 4.15 42.70
N PHE A 668 50.06 3.73 42.24
CA PHE A 668 51.24 3.49 43.09
C PHE A 668 52.54 3.79 42.30
N PHE A 669 53.22 4.83 42.81
CA PHE A 669 54.54 5.41 42.51
C PHE A 669 54.86 5.96 41.12
#